data_AF-A7NQE8-F1
#
_entry.id   AF-A7NQE8-F1
#
_cell.length_a   1.000
_cell.length_b   1.000
_cell.length_c   1.000
_cell.angle_alpha   90.00
_cell.angle_beta   90.00
_cell.angle_gamma   90.00
#
_symmetry.space_group_name_H-M   'P 1'
#
loop_
_entity.id
_entity.type
_entity.pdbx_description
1 polymer ?
#
loop_
_entity_poly.entity_id
_entity_poly.type
_entity_poly.pdbx_seq_one_letter_code
_entity_poly.pdbx_strand_id
1 'polypeptide(L)'
;MSAVPRALPLPSGETLPAEAISSTGSQAASAEVIPFSIIEEFYKRPGKTLAARFFGVDPFDFWIGRFYVGLFGAISIIGIILGVAFYLYEGVVNEGTLNILAMRIEPPPVSQGLNVDPAQPGFFWFLTMVAATIAFVGWLLRQIDISLKLDMGMEVPIAFGAVVSSWITLQWLRPIAMGAWGHGFPLGITHHLDWVSNIGYQYYNFFYNPFHAIGITLLFASTLFLHMHGSAVLSEAKRNISDQNIHVFWRNILGYSIGEIGIHRVAFWTGAASVLFSNLCIFLSGTFVKDWNAFWGFWDKMPIWNGVGQGALVAGLSLLGVGLVLGRGRETPGPIDLHDEEYRDGLEGTIAKPPGHVGWMQRLLGEGQVGPIYVGLWGVISFITFFASAFIILVDYGRQVGWNPIIYLREFWNLAVYPPPTEYGLSWNVPWDKGGAWLAATFFLHISVLTWWARLYTRAKATGVGTQLAWGFASALSLYFVIYLFHPLALGNWSAAPGHGFRAILDWTNYVSIHWGNFYYNPFHMLSIFFLLGSTLLLAMHGATIVATSKWKSEMEFTEMMAEGPGTQRAQLFWRWVMGWNANSYNIHIWAWWFAAFTAITGAIGLFLSGTLVPDWYAWGETAKIVAPWPNPDWAQYVFR
;
A
#
# COMPACT_ATOMS: atom_id res chain seq x y z
N MET A 1 39.17 3.93 1.92
CA MET A 1 38.85 2.53 2.29
C MET A 1 37.93 1.96 1.23
N SER A 2 38.16 0.73 0.76
CA SER A 2 37.39 0.09 -0.31
C SER A 2 36.11 -0.58 0.19
N ALA A 3 35.13 -0.78 -0.69
CA ALA A 3 33.91 -1.53 -0.40
C ALA A 3 34.20 -2.98 0.00
N VAL A 4 33.36 -3.57 0.85
CA VAL A 4 33.52 -4.94 1.34
C VAL A 4 33.06 -5.95 0.27
N PRO A 5 33.78 -7.09 0.09
CA PRO A 5 33.34 -8.15 -0.82
C PRO A 5 31.93 -8.63 -0.45
N ARG A 6 31.04 -8.76 -1.45
CA ARG A 6 29.60 -9.10 -1.34
C ARG A 6 28.64 -7.99 -0.90
N ALA A 7 29.09 -6.79 -0.53
CA ALA A 7 28.19 -5.65 -0.36
C ALA A 7 27.76 -5.04 -1.71
N LEU A 8 28.71 -4.91 -2.64
CA LEU A 8 28.54 -4.28 -3.95
C LEU A 8 27.40 -4.79 -4.84
N PRO A 9 27.02 -6.09 -4.83
CA PRO A 9 25.89 -6.58 -5.62
C PRO A 9 24.55 -5.93 -5.24
N LEU A 10 24.39 -5.45 -3.99
CA LEU A 10 23.13 -4.88 -3.53
C LEU A 10 22.93 -3.42 -4.00
N PRO A 11 23.93 -2.52 -3.91
CA PRO A 11 23.91 -1.23 -4.59
C PRO A 11 23.70 -1.38 -6.11
N SER A 12 24.39 -2.32 -6.77
CA SER A 12 24.10 -2.55 -8.19
C SER A 12 22.65 -2.98 -8.43
N GLY A 13 22.06 -3.74 -7.49
CA GLY A 13 20.66 -4.15 -7.54
C GLY A 13 19.66 -3.00 -7.39
N GLU A 14 19.95 -1.96 -6.59
CA GLU A 14 19.06 -0.78 -6.46
C GLU A 14 19.19 0.21 -7.63
N THR A 15 20.37 0.32 -8.23
CA THR A 15 20.54 1.20 -9.40
C THR A 15 19.75 0.72 -10.62
N LEU A 16 19.44 -0.59 -10.68
CA LEU A 16 18.66 -1.18 -11.77
C LEU A 16 17.23 -0.63 -11.83
N PRO A 17 16.43 -0.60 -10.73
CA PRO A 17 15.15 0.11 -10.71
C PRO A 17 15.22 1.57 -11.16
N ALA A 18 16.26 2.32 -10.76
CA ALA A 18 16.42 3.71 -11.17
C ALA A 18 16.66 3.84 -12.69
N GLU A 19 17.55 3.01 -13.24
CA GLU A 19 17.79 2.91 -14.68
C GLU A 19 16.53 2.47 -15.43
N ALA A 20 15.85 1.44 -14.93
CA ALA A 20 14.63 0.91 -15.51
C ALA A 20 13.52 1.96 -15.56
N ILE A 21 13.33 2.78 -14.52
CA ILE A 21 12.34 3.87 -14.52
C ILE A 21 12.70 4.92 -15.59
N SER A 22 13.99 5.31 -15.66
CA SER A 22 14.45 6.31 -16.62
C SER A 22 14.27 5.85 -18.08
N SER A 23 14.61 4.59 -18.36
CA SER A 23 14.51 3.95 -19.68
C SER A 23 13.04 3.70 -20.06
N THR A 24 12.27 3.12 -19.14
CA THR A 24 10.86 2.77 -19.37
C THR A 24 10.00 4.01 -19.59
N GLY A 25 10.21 5.10 -18.85
CA GLY A 25 9.45 6.32 -19.09
C GLY A 25 9.77 7.00 -20.42
N SER A 26 11.01 6.87 -20.92
CA SER A 26 11.33 7.27 -22.30
C SER A 26 10.65 6.38 -23.34
N GLN A 27 10.54 5.07 -23.10
CA GLN A 27 9.85 4.14 -24.00
C GLN A 27 8.32 4.30 -23.96
N ALA A 28 7.75 4.60 -22.80
CA ALA A 28 6.30 4.83 -22.67
C ALA A 28 5.81 6.04 -23.48
N ALA A 29 6.70 6.98 -23.80
CA ALA A 29 6.43 8.13 -24.67
C ALA A 29 6.47 7.80 -26.18
N SER A 30 6.81 6.57 -26.60
CA SER A 30 6.98 6.19 -28.02
C SER A 30 5.73 5.59 -28.67
N ALA A 31 4.64 5.43 -27.92
CA ALA A 31 3.41 4.77 -28.36
C ALA A 31 2.26 5.77 -28.61
N GLU A 32 2.56 6.91 -29.22
CA GLU A 32 1.57 7.97 -29.53
C GLU A 32 0.91 7.70 -30.89
N VAL A 33 -0.43 7.55 -30.90
CA VAL A 33 -1.21 7.43 -32.15
C VAL A 33 -1.35 8.81 -32.84
N ILE A 34 -1.39 9.89 -32.05
CA ILE A 34 -1.41 11.28 -32.53
C ILE A 34 -0.23 12.03 -31.89
N PRO A 35 0.65 12.69 -32.67
CA PRO A 35 1.76 13.44 -32.11
C PRO A 35 1.30 14.53 -31.13
N PHE A 36 1.94 14.64 -29.96
CA PHE A 36 1.64 15.73 -29.02
C PHE A 36 1.79 17.13 -29.60
N SER A 37 2.59 17.34 -30.65
CA SER A 37 2.67 18.64 -31.32
C SER A 37 1.31 19.11 -31.84
N ILE A 38 0.47 18.18 -32.30
CA ILE A 38 -0.89 18.46 -32.77
C ILE A 38 -1.81 18.69 -31.57
N ILE A 39 -1.78 17.80 -30.58
CA ILE A 39 -2.64 17.89 -29.39
C ILE A 39 -2.36 19.20 -28.62
N GLU A 40 -1.09 19.54 -28.41
CA GLU A 40 -0.68 20.75 -27.70
C GLU A 40 -1.09 22.04 -28.43
N GLU A 41 -1.18 22.06 -29.76
CA GLU A 41 -1.66 23.24 -30.51
C GLU A 41 -3.11 23.61 -30.12
N PHE A 42 -3.93 22.60 -29.83
CA PHE A 42 -5.30 22.83 -29.37
C PHE A 42 -5.36 23.32 -27.93
N TYR A 43 -4.54 22.75 -27.05
CA TYR A 43 -4.65 22.92 -25.60
C TYR A 43 -3.74 23.99 -24.97
N LYS A 44 -2.60 24.34 -25.58
CA LYS A 44 -1.71 25.41 -25.09
C LYS A 44 -2.33 26.79 -25.34
N ARG A 45 -3.25 27.19 -24.48
CA ARG A 45 -3.96 28.47 -24.52
C ARG A 45 -3.68 29.28 -23.24
N PRO A 46 -3.23 30.54 -23.34
CA PRO A 46 -3.12 31.43 -22.19
C PRO A 46 -4.48 31.66 -21.51
N GLY A 47 -4.46 31.99 -20.22
CA GLY A 47 -5.61 32.23 -19.37
C GLY A 47 -5.98 31.06 -18.47
N LYS A 48 -7.07 31.21 -17.72
CA LYS A 48 -7.60 30.24 -16.74
C LYS A 48 -6.63 29.89 -15.58
N THR A 49 -5.72 30.79 -15.22
CA THR A 49 -4.85 30.62 -14.05
C THR A 49 -5.45 31.28 -12.81
N LEU A 50 -5.16 30.76 -11.63
CA LEU A 50 -5.52 31.37 -10.35
C LEU A 50 -4.86 32.74 -10.20
N ALA A 51 -3.60 32.89 -10.61
CA ALA A 51 -2.90 34.18 -10.56
C ALA A 51 -3.62 35.25 -11.39
N ALA A 52 -4.08 34.94 -12.60
CA ALA A 52 -4.87 35.87 -13.39
C ALA A 52 -6.22 36.20 -12.74
N ARG A 53 -6.85 35.26 -12.02
CA ARG A 53 -8.09 35.50 -11.27
C ARG A 53 -7.88 36.43 -10.07
N PHE A 54 -6.77 36.28 -9.34
CA PHE A 54 -6.49 37.07 -8.14
C PHE A 54 -5.84 38.41 -8.43
N PHE A 55 -4.95 38.48 -9.43
CA PHE A 55 -4.09 39.63 -9.70
C PHE A 55 -4.36 40.27 -11.07
N GLY A 56 -5.37 39.80 -11.82
CA GLY A 56 -5.74 40.30 -13.14
C GLY A 56 -4.85 39.81 -14.28
N VAL A 57 -3.61 39.39 -13.99
CA VAL A 57 -2.67 38.84 -14.97
C VAL A 57 -1.77 37.78 -14.32
N ASP A 58 -1.36 36.78 -15.09
CA ASP A 58 -0.27 35.88 -14.71
C ASP A 58 0.93 36.14 -15.63
N PRO A 59 2.01 36.78 -15.13
CA PRO A 59 3.17 37.11 -15.95
C PRO A 59 3.98 35.89 -16.37
N PHE A 60 3.74 34.73 -15.77
CA PHE A 60 4.45 33.48 -16.06
C PHE A 60 3.58 32.45 -16.79
N ASP A 61 2.48 32.89 -17.41
CA ASP A 61 1.56 32.01 -18.14
C ASP A 61 2.11 31.54 -19.50
N PHE A 62 3.15 30.71 -19.46
CA PHE A 62 3.79 30.13 -20.62
C PHE A 62 4.28 28.69 -20.36
N TRP A 63 4.73 28.05 -21.44
CA TRP A 63 5.31 26.71 -21.41
C TRP A 63 6.79 26.75 -21.77
N ILE A 64 7.61 26.01 -21.04
CA ILE A 64 9.00 25.72 -21.40
C ILE A 64 9.05 24.28 -21.89
N GLY A 65 9.14 24.11 -23.21
CA GLY A 65 9.06 22.79 -23.84
C GLY A 65 7.76 22.06 -23.49
N ARG A 66 7.89 21.02 -22.66
CA ARG A 66 6.78 20.15 -22.22
C ARG A 66 6.13 20.62 -20.92
N PHE A 67 6.74 21.56 -20.20
CA PHE A 67 6.29 21.97 -18.87
C PHE A 67 5.50 23.26 -18.93
N TYR A 68 4.35 23.31 -18.24
CA TYR A 68 3.65 24.56 -17.96
C TYR A 68 4.28 25.25 -16.75
N VAL A 69 4.61 26.55 -16.80
CA VAL A 69 5.25 27.23 -15.66
C VAL A 69 4.19 27.85 -14.74
N GLY A 70 3.55 28.96 -15.16
CA GLY A 70 2.65 29.74 -14.31
C GLY A 70 3.37 30.40 -13.13
N LEU A 71 2.71 31.34 -12.46
CA LEU A 71 3.29 32.01 -11.27
C LEU A 71 3.81 31.01 -10.23
N PHE A 72 3.04 29.95 -9.97
CA PHE A 72 3.41 28.96 -8.96
C PHE A 72 4.52 28.02 -9.39
N GLY A 73 4.70 27.77 -10.69
CA GLY A 73 5.87 27.03 -11.17
C GLY A 73 7.17 27.80 -10.95
N ALA A 74 7.16 29.13 -11.16
CA ALA A 74 8.31 29.98 -10.86
C ALA A 74 8.67 29.93 -9.36
N ILE A 75 7.68 30.03 -8.48
CA ILE A 75 7.86 29.90 -7.02
C ILE A 75 8.41 28.52 -6.65
N SER A 76 7.90 27.46 -7.27
CA SER A 76 8.35 26.09 -7.04
C SER A 76 9.82 25.89 -7.41
N ILE A 77 10.24 26.42 -8.56
CA ILE A 77 11.63 26.32 -9.03
C ILE A 77 12.59 27.01 -8.04
N ILE A 78 12.22 28.18 -7.53
CA ILE A 78 13.02 28.89 -6.51
C ILE A 78 13.17 28.04 -5.25
N GLY A 79 12.06 27.49 -4.74
CA GLY A 79 12.07 26.60 -3.57
C GLY A 79 12.93 25.34 -3.78
N ILE A 80 12.85 24.72 -4.97
CA ILE A 80 13.64 23.54 -5.32
C ILE A 80 15.14 23.86 -5.35
N ILE A 81 15.54 24.92 -6.06
CA ILE A 81 16.96 25.30 -6.20
C ILE A 81 17.56 25.64 -4.84
N LEU A 82 16.85 26.46 -4.03
CA LEU A 82 17.31 26.83 -2.70
C LEU A 82 17.36 25.63 -1.75
N GLY A 83 16.34 24.78 -1.76
CA GLY A 83 16.29 23.58 -0.91
C GLY A 83 17.42 22.60 -1.22
N VAL A 84 17.70 22.33 -2.50
CA VAL A 84 18.83 21.48 -2.92
C VAL A 84 20.16 22.10 -2.53
N ALA A 85 20.33 23.41 -2.73
CA ALA A 85 21.55 24.11 -2.37
C ALA A 85 21.82 24.05 -0.86
N PHE A 86 20.81 24.32 -0.02
CA PHE A 86 20.94 24.23 1.44
C PHE A 86 21.20 22.80 1.91
N TYR A 87 20.51 21.81 1.33
CA TYR A 87 20.72 20.40 1.65
C TYR A 87 22.17 19.96 1.38
N LEU A 88 22.69 20.27 0.19
CA LEU A 88 24.05 19.91 -0.20
C LEU A 88 25.10 20.72 0.57
N TYR A 89 24.82 21.98 0.87
CA TYR A 89 25.69 22.81 1.70
C TYR A 89 25.85 22.21 3.10
N GLU A 90 24.75 21.79 3.73
CA GLU A 90 24.81 21.15 5.04
C GLU A 90 25.63 19.85 4.99
N GLY A 91 25.28 18.93 4.09
CA GLY A 91 25.93 17.62 4.00
C GLY A 91 27.42 17.69 3.64
N VAL A 92 27.81 18.61 2.73
CA VAL A 92 29.19 18.69 2.25
C VAL A 92 30.06 19.63 3.11
N VAL A 93 29.54 20.80 3.47
CA VAL A 93 30.33 21.86 4.14
C VAL A 93 30.31 21.69 5.65
N ASN A 94 29.13 21.51 6.24
CA ASN A 94 29.00 21.48 7.70
C ASN A 94 29.27 20.08 8.27
N GLU A 95 28.75 19.03 7.61
CA GLU A 95 29.00 17.65 8.06
C GLU A 95 30.31 17.06 7.54
N GLY A 96 30.82 17.58 6.41
CA GLY A 96 32.04 17.08 5.80
C GLY A 96 31.90 15.70 5.14
N THR A 97 30.68 15.23 4.85
CA THR A 97 30.47 13.95 4.17
C THR A 97 30.26 14.13 2.66
N LEU A 98 31.05 13.40 1.88
CA LEU A 98 30.85 13.28 0.43
C LEU A 98 29.99 12.07 0.06
N ASN A 99 29.54 11.30 1.05
CA ASN A 99 28.66 10.15 0.84
C ASN A 99 27.20 10.58 0.95
N ILE A 100 26.51 10.65 -0.19
CA ILE A 100 25.08 11.00 -0.27
C ILE A 100 24.18 10.06 0.56
N LEU A 101 24.63 8.84 0.82
CA LEU A 101 23.90 7.84 1.60
C LEU A 101 24.10 8.00 3.11
N ALA A 102 25.08 8.80 3.53
CA ALA A 102 25.41 9.03 4.94
C ALA A 102 25.27 10.50 5.35
N MET A 103 24.73 11.37 4.48
CA MET A 103 24.37 12.74 4.82
C MET A 103 23.23 12.74 5.84
N ARG A 104 23.36 13.59 6.86
CA ARG A 104 22.32 13.91 7.83
C ARG A 104 22.12 15.43 7.93
N ILE A 105 20.91 15.83 8.26
CA ILE A 105 20.54 17.23 8.41
C ILE A 105 19.58 17.28 9.59
N GLU A 106 20.10 17.78 10.70
CA GLU A 106 19.42 17.72 11.98
C GLU A 106 18.52 18.93 12.21
N PRO A 107 17.34 18.75 12.82
CA PRO A 107 16.58 19.88 13.33
C PRO A 107 17.37 20.61 14.43
N PRO A 108 17.03 21.87 14.75
CA PRO A 108 17.66 22.62 15.84
C PRO A 108 17.58 21.89 17.18
N PRO A 109 18.54 22.07 18.10
CA PRO A 109 18.49 21.46 19.43
C PRO A 109 17.17 21.76 20.15
N VAL A 110 16.59 20.75 20.81
CA VAL A 110 15.31 20.89 21.55
C VAL A 110 15.37 21.99 22.61
N SER A 111 16.54 22.20 23.21
CA SER A 111 16.79 23.25 24.21
C SER A 111 16.53 24.67 23.69
N GLN A 112 16.59 24.89 22.38
CA GLN A 112 16.34 26.19 21.75
C GLN A 112 14.84 26.52 21.63
N GLY A 113 13.96 25.53 21.84
CA GLY A 113 12.51 25.68 21.69
C GLY A 113 12.12 25.95 20.23
N LEU A 114 11.25 26.94 20.01
CA LEU A 114 10.80 27.37 18.68
C LEU A 114 11.62 28.54 18.10
N ASN A 115 12.72 28.91 18.75
CA ASN A 115 13.59 29.98 18.26
C ASN A 115 14.49 29.45 17.14
N VAL A 116 14.81 30.33 16.19
CA VAL A 116 15.74 30.06 15.09
C VAL A 116 16.91 31.02 15.23
N ASP A 117 18.13 30.50 15.19
CA ASP A 117 19.37 31.28 15.33
C ASP A 117 20.38 30.82 14.26
N PRO A 118 20.82 31.71 13.35
CA PRO A 118 21.82 31.39 12.34
C PRO A 118 23.18 30.93 12.90
N ALA A 119 23.48 31.23 14.16
CA ALA A 119 24.71 30.81 14.83
C ALA A 119 24.60 29.41 15.48
N GLN A 120 23.41 28.82 15.53
CA GLN A 120 23.16 27.51 16.16
C GLN A 120 23.06 26.39 15.13
N PRO A 121 23.39 25.14 15.50
CA PRO A 121 23.19 23.99 14.63
C PRO A 121 21.70 23.79 14.29
N GLY A 122 21.41 23.27 13.09
CA GLY A 122 20.05 23.04 12.61
C GLY A 122 19.38 24.25 11.92
N PHE A 123 20.08 25.37 11.76
CA PHE A 123 19.56 26.51 10.98
C PHE A 123 19.30 26.17 9.50
N PHE A 124 20.22 25.45 8.85
CA PHE A 124 20.06 25.05 7.44
C PHE A 124 18.98 23.99 7.24
N TRP A 125 18.72 23.15 8.25
CA TRP A 125 17.52 22.30 8.26
C TRP A 125 16.26 23.17 8.15
N PHE A 126 16.14 24.22 8.96
CA PHE A 126 14.97 25.09 8.95
C PHE A 126 14.79 25.79 7.59
N LEU A 127 15.87 26.31 7.00
CA LEU A 127 15.82 26.89 5.66
C LEU A 127 15.40 25.87 4.59
N THR A 128 15.90 24.64 4.68
CA THR A 128 15.51 23.54 3.79
C THR A 128 14.01 23.23 3.94
N MET A 129 13.48 23.23 5.17
CA MET A 129 12.05 23.03 5.44
C MET A 129 11.17 24.13 4.86
N VAL A 130 11.58 25.40 5.00
CA VAL A 130 10.87 26.54 4.38
C VAL A 130 10.86 26.40 2.86
N ALA A 131 12.02 26.16 2.25
CA ALA A 131 12.16 26.04 0.79
C ALA A 131 11.33 24.87 0.23
N ALA A 132 11.38 23.70 0.88
CA ALA A 132 10.59 22.53 0.51
C ALA A 132 9.08 22.78 0.65
N THR A 133 8.64 23.42 1.73
CA THR A 133 7.22 23.73 1.95
C THR A 133 6.68 24.68 0.88
N ILE A 134 7.44 25.72 0.53
CA ILE A 134 7.09 26.64 -0.56
C ILE A 134 7.01 25.89 -1.90
N ALA A 135 7.96 24.98 -2.17
CA ALA A 135 7.94 24.17 -3.38
C ALA A 135 6.72 23.25 -3.45
N PHE A 136 6.37 22.54 -2.37
CA PHE A 136 5.20 21.67 -2.35
C PHE A 136 3.88 22.43 -2.56
N VAL A 137 3.71 23.57 -1.87
CA VAL A 137 2.50 24.40 -2.02
C VAL A 137 2.43 25.01 -3.42
N GLY A 138 3.53 25.56 -3.93
CA GLY A 138 3.60 26.09 -5.28
C GLY A 138 3.26 25.02 -6.33
N TRP A 139 3.78 23.81 -6.16
CA TRP A 139 3.56 22.74 -7.13
C TRP A 139 2.12 22.21 -7.08
N LEU A 140 1.49 22.17 -5.90
CA LEU A 140 0.05 21.89 -5.76
C LEU A 140 -0.81 22.95 -6.47
N LEU A 141 -0.51 24.23 -6.26
CA LEU A 141 -1.26 25.32 -6.91
C LEU A 141 -1.06 25.30 -8.44
N ARG A 142 0.13 24.93 -8.91
CA ARG A 142 0.43 24.70 -10.33
C ARG A 142 -0.42 23.56 -10.91
N GLN A 143 -0.65 22.48 -10.18
CA GLN A 143 -1.57 21.43 -10.63
C GLN A 143 -3.00 21.93 -10.79
N ILE A 144 -3.48 22.79 -9.88
CA ILE A 144 -4.82 23.41 -9.99
C ILE A 144 -4.91 24.25 -11.27
N ASP A 145 -3.89 25.07 -11.57
CA ASP A 145 -3.86 25.86 -12.81
C ASP A 145 -3.91 24.96 -14.06
N ILE A 146 -3.16 23.86 -14.06
CA ILE A 146 -3.15 22.91 -15.18
C ILE A 146 -4.52 22.23 -15.33
N SER A 147 -5.15 21.80 -14.23
CA SER A 147 -6.53 21.27 -14.24
C SER A 147 -7.50 22.27 -14.84
N LEU A 148 -7.45 23.55 -14.44
CA LEU A 148 -8.32 24.61 -14.97
C LEU A 148 -8.10 24.84 -16.48
N LYS A 149 -6.84 24.83 -16.93
CA LYS A 149 -6.50 25.00 -18.35
C LYS A 149 -7.03 23.86 -19.20
N LEU A 150 -6.87 22.63 -18.72
CA LEU A 150 -7.37 21.41 -19.37
C LEU A 150 -8.85 21.15 -19.08
N ASP A 151 -9.53 22.05 -18.38
CA ASP A 151 -10.95 21.92 -18.02
C ASP A 151 -11.25 20.63 -17.24
N MET A 152 -10.26 20.04 -16.58
CA MET A 152 -10.40 18.81 -15.79
C MET A 152 -11.04 19.09 -14.44
N GLY A 153 -11.53 18.04 -13.78
CA GLY A 153 -11.84 18.08 -12.36
C GLY A 153 -10.60 18.34 -11.49
N MET A 154 -10.84 18.57 -10.19
CA MET A 154 -9.81 18.92 -9.20
C MET A 154 -9.34 17.72 -8.37
N GLU A 155 -9.69 16.50 -8.77
CA GLU A 155 -9.40 15.29 -8.01
C GLU A 155 -7.90 15.05 -7.88
N VAL A 156 -7.09 15.33 -8.92
CA VAL A 156 -5.63 15.18 -8.84
C VAL A 156 -4.99 16.11 -7.80
N PRO A 157 -5.22 17.44 -7.81
CA PRO A 157 -4.69 18.31 -6.76
C PRO A 157 -5.30 18.02 -5.38
N ILE A 158 -6.53 17.51 -5.28
CA ILE A 158 -7.10 17.05 -4.00
C ILE A 158 -6.33 15.85 -3.44
N ALA A 159 -6.03 14.84 -4.28
CA ALA A 159 -5.25 13.68 -3.88
C ALA A 159 -3.83 14.08 -3.46
N PHE A 160 -3.16 14.94 -4.23
CA PHE A 160 -1.83 15.47 -3.88
C PHE A 160 -1.88 16.33 -2.60
N GLY A 161 -2.96 17.07 -2.39
CA GLY A 161 -3.20 17.82 -1.16
C GLY A 161 -3.18 16.98 0.11
N ALA A 162 -3.59 15.71 0.04
CA ALA A 162 -3.51 14.80 1.20
C ALA A 162 -2.06 14.60 1.66
N VAL A 163 -1.12 14.33 0.76
CA VAL A 163 0.30 14.17 1.14
C VAL A 163 0.96 15.52 1.50
N VAL A 164 0.57 16.63 0.86
CA VAL A 164 1.02 17.98 1.27
C VAL A 164 0.57 18.30 2.70
N SER A 165 -0.65 17.94 3.08
CA SER A 165 -1.13 18.10 4.46
C SER A 165 -0.33 17.27 5.46
N SER A 166 0.20 16.13 5.01
CA SER A 166 1.02 15.23 5.82
C SER A 166 2.39 15.81 6.10
N TRP A 167 3.02 16.40 5.07
CA TRP A 167 4.24 17.20 5.21
C TRP A 167 4.05 18.34 6.22
N ILE A 168 2.97 19.13 6.06
CA ILE A 168 2.68 20.25 6.96
C ILE A 168 2.44 19.77 8.41
N THR A 169 1.71 18.66 8.58
CA THR A 169 1.42 18.09 9.90
C THR A 169 2.69 17.67 10.61
N LEU A 170 3.56 16.94 9.92
CA LEU A 170 4.75 16.34 10.52
C LEU A 170 5.87 17.36 10.77
N GLN A 171 6.07 18.32 9.86
CA GLN A 171 7.18 19.27 9.95
C GLN A 171 6.84 20.56 10.70
N TRP A 172 5.58 21.01 10.67
CA TRP A 172 5.18 22.28 11.25
C TRP A 172 4.23 22.11 12.43
N LEU A 173 3.08 21.45 12.23
CA LEU A 173 2.06 21.40 13.27
C LEU A 173 2.49 20.60 14.48
N ARG A 174 3.08 19.42 14.28
CA ARG A 174 3.53 18.55 15.39
C ARG A 174 4.64 19.21 16.22
N PRO A 175 5.75 19.74 15.65
CA PRO A 175 6.79 20.40 16.44
C PRO A 175 6.29 21.66 17.19
N ILE A 176 5.38 22.44 16.59
CA ILE A 176 4.71 23.56 17.29
C ILE A 176 3.94 23.04 18.50
N ALA A 177 3.13 22.00 18.34
CA ALA A 177 2.34 21.43 19.43
C ALA A 177 3.22 20.84 20.55
N MET A 178 4.41 20.35 20.22
CA MET A 178 5.40 19.85 21.18
C MET A 178 6.29 20.95 21.79
N GLY A 179 6.24 22.17 21.25
CA GLY A 179 6.93 23.34 21.80
C GLY A 179 8.41 23.48 21.41
N ALA A 180 8.92 22.71 20.44
CA ALA A 180 10.28 22.85 19.94
C ALA A 180 10.46 22.37 18.50
N TRP A 181 11.27 23.07 17.70
CA TRP A 181 11.64 22.62 16.35
C TRP A 181 12.49 21.36 16.36
N GLY A 182 13.20 21.11 17.45
CA GLY A 182 14.00 19.89 17.65
C GLY A 182 13.20 18.59 17.69
N HIS A 183 11.86 18.64 17.78
CA HIS A 183 11.00 17.47 17.59
C HIS A 183 10.63 17.21 16.12
N GLY A 184 11.15 18.03 15.20
CA GLY A 184 10.99 17.89 13.76
C GLY A 184 11.64 16.62 13.22
N PHE A 185 11.56 16.45 11.90
CA PHE A 185 12.08 15.28 11.23
C PHE A 185 13.52 15.51 10.76
N PRO A 186 14.51 14.73 11.23
CA PRO A 186 15.84 14.78 10.66
C PRO A 186 15.82 14.28 9.22
N LEU A 187 16.55 14.97 8.34
CA LEU A 187 16.63 14.62 6.92
C LEU A 187 17.94 13.87 6.67
N GLY A 188 17.96 13.11 5.58
CA GLY A 188 19.08 12.24 5.23
C GLY A 188 18.58 10.84 4.93
N ILE A 189 18.99 10.28 3.79
CA ILE A 189 18.36 9.07 3.22
C ILE A 189 18.45 7.83 4.12
N THR A 190 19.55 7.64 4.84
CA THR A 190 19.61 6.56 5.85
C THR A 190 19.09 7.05 7.19
N HIS A 191 19.55 8.22 7.63
CA HIS A 191 19.33 8.68 9.00
C HIS A 191 17.84 8.89 9.32
N HIS A 192 17.01 9.16 8.31
CA HIS A 192 15.58 9.26 8.50
C HIS A 192 14.93 7.95 9.04
N LEU A 193 15.53 6.78 8.76
CA LEU A 193 15.03 5.49 9.24
C LEU A 193 15.31 5.31 10.73
N ASP A 194 16.42 5.84 11.23
CA ASP A 194 16.75 5.81 12.65
C ASP A 194 15.71 6.61 13.44
N TRP A 195 15.30 7.78 12.95
CA TRP A 195 14.23 8.55 13.58
C TRP A 195 12.90 7.79 13.60
N VAL A 196 12.52 7.16 12.48
CA VAL A 196 11.27 6.36 12.41
C VAL A 196 11.34 5.20 13.40
N SER A 197 12.47 4.49 13.46
CA SER A 197 12.70 3.39 14.39
C SER A 197 12.59 3.86 15.84
N ASN A 198 13.29 4.93 16.20
CA ASN A 198 13.30 5.47 17.57
C ASN A 198 11.90 5.93 18.01
N ILE A 199 11.20 6.68 17.16
CA ILE A 199 9.81 7.11 17.42
C ILE A 199 8.88 5.90 17.58
N GLY A 200 9.04 4.87 16.73
CA GLY A 200 8.23 3.65 16.79
C GLY A 200 8.33 2.94 18.13
N TYR A 201 9.54 2.77 18.66
CA TYR A 201 9.77 2.10 19.95
C TYR A 201 9.58 3.00 21.17
N GLN A 202 9.63 4.33 21.00
CA GLN A 202 9.39 5.29 22.10
C GLN A 202 8.02 5.07 22.75
N TYR A 203 6.99 4.76 21.97
CA TYR A 203 5.63 4.50 22.45
C TYR A 203 5.38 3.00 22.71
N TYR A 204 6.44 2.25 23.03
CA TYR A 204 6.52 0.81 23.27
C TYR A 204 6.11 -0.06 22.07
N ASN A 205 4.82 -0.09 21.73
CA ASN A 205 4.31 -0.82 20.58
C ASN A 205 3.31 0.05 19.81
N PHE A 206 3.81 0.68 18.75
CA PHE A 206 3.04 1.57 17.89
C PHE A 206 1.92 0.85 17.10
N PHE A 207 1.95 -0.48 17.00
CA PHE A 207 0.90 -1.25 16.29
C PHE A 207 -0.47 -1.14 16.96
N TYR A 208 -0.53 -0.86 18.28
CA TYR A 208 -1.79 -0.66 18.99
C TYR A 208 -2.44 0.71 18.76
N ASN A 209 -1.79 1.59 17.99
CA ASN A 209 -2.40 2.84 17.55
C ASN A 209 -3.47 2.56 16.47
N PRO A 210 -4.76 2.82 16.75
CA PRO A 210 -5.85 2.46 15.84
C PRO A 210 -5.75 3.18 14.49
N PHE A 211 -5.28 4.43 14.49
CA PHE A 211 -5.14 5.22 13.27
C PHE A 211 -3.98 4.71 12.40
N HIS A 212 -2.91 4.20 13.01
CA HIS A 212 -1.85 3.51 12.28
C HIS A 212 -2.37 2.23 11.62
N ALA A 213 -3.08 1.39 12.37
CA ALA A 213 -3.64 0.14 11.85
C ALA A 213 -4.61 0.37 10.68
N ILE A 214 -5.48 1.39 10.76
CA ILE A 214 -6.36 1.78 9.64
C ILE A 214 -5.53 2.27 8.44
N GLY A 215 -4.52 3.13 8.67
CA GLY A 215 -3.64 3.60 7.61
C GLY A 215 -2.97 2.44 6.86
N ILE A 216 -2.42 1.46 7.58
CA ILE A 216 -1.75 0.29 7.01
C ILE A 216 -2.73 -0.62 6.25
N THR A 217 -3.95 -0.83 6.75
CA THR A 217 -4.95 -1.64 6.01
C THR A 217 -5.33 -0.99 4.68
N LEU A 218 -5.54 0.33 4.65
CA LEU A 218 -5.82 1.08 3.42
C LEU A 218 -4.64 1.09 2.45
N LEU A 219 -3.42 1.10 2.99
CA LEU A 219 -2.19 1.09 2.24
C LEU A 219 -1.99 -0.27 1.54
N PHE A 220 -2.15 -1.39 2.26
CA PHE A 220 -2.14 -2.73 1.64
C PHE A 220 -3.30 -2.92 0.66
N ALA A 221 -4.49 -2.44 1.00
CA ALA A 221 -5.65 -2.48 0.11
C ALA A 221 -5.39 -1.70 -1.18
N SER A 222 -4.68 -0.57 -1.11
CA SER A 222 -4.33 0.21 -2.30
C SER A 222 -3.44 -0.58 -3.26
N THR A 223 -2.40 -1.24 -2.77
CA THR A 223 -1.55 -2.11 -3.60
C THR A 223 -2.32 -3.29 -4.17
N LEU A 224 -3.24 -3.88 -3.40
CA LEU A 224 -4.14 -4.93 -3.87
C LEU A 224 -5.04 -4.43 -5.02
N PHE A 225 -5.72 -3.30 -4.84
CA PHE A 225 -6.61 -2.73 -5.86
C PHE A 225 -5.86 -2.32 -7.11
N LEU A 226 -4.67 -1.73 -6.96
CA LEU A 226 -3.79 -1.39 -8.09
C LEU A 226 -3.46 -2.64 -8.91
N HIS A 227 -3.07 -3.72 -8.23
CA HIS A 227 -2.73 -4.96 -8.90
C HIS A 227 -3.93 -5.57 -9.62
N MET A 228 -5.08 -5.65 -8.94
CA MET A 228 -6.29 -6.24 -9.52
C MET A 228 -6.73 -5.46 -10.76
N HIS A 229 -6.75 -4.13 -10.65
CA HIS A 229 -7.11 -3.26 -11.76
C HIS A 229 -6.14 -3.36 -12.93
N GLY A 230 -4.83 -3.18 -12.69
CA GLY A 230 -3.81 -3.32 -13.74
C GLY A 230 -3.86 -4.69 -14.41
N SER A 231 -4.08 -5.76 -13.64
CA SER A 231 -4.19 -7.11 -14.20
C SER A 231 -5.43 -7.33 -15.07
N ALA A 232 -6.56 -6.71 -14.73
CA ALA A 232 -7.81 -6.81 -15.49
C ALA A 232 -7.72 -6.04 -16.81
N VAL A 233 -7.19 -4.81 -16.78
CA VAL A 233 -7.05 -4.00 -18.01
C VAL A 233 -6.03 -4.63 -18.97
N LEU A 234 -4.90 -5.12 -18.44
CA LEU A 234 -3.88 -5.80 -19.24
C LEU A 234 -4.34 -7.15 -19.81
N SER A 235 -5.38 -7.77 -19.25
CA SER A 235 -5.85 -9.07 -19.73
C SER A 235 -6.46 -9.00 -21.12
N GLU A 236 -6.90 -7.81 -21.55
CA GLU A 236 -7.66 -7.61 -22.80
C GLU A 236 -6.97 -6.84 -23.90
N ALA A 237 -5.88 -6.13 -23.61
CA ALA A 237 -5.26 -5.22 -24.57
C ALA A 237 -4.83 -5.83 -25.92
N LYS A 238 -4.81 -7.16 -26.05
CA LYS A 238 -4.46 -7.87 -27.31
C LYS A 238 -5.49 -8.93 -27.71
N ARG A 239 -6.73 -8.82 -27.22
CA ARG A 239 -7.76 -9.86 -27.39
C ARG A 239 -9.01 -9.25 -28.03
N ASN A 240 -9.59 -9.98 -28.98
CA ASN A 240 -10.86 -9.62 -29.61
C ASN A 240 -12.02 -10.13 -28.76
N ILE A 241 -12.15 -9.66 -27.52
CA ILE A 241 -13.28 -9.98 -26.66
C ILE A 241 -13.95 -8.70 -26.17
N SER A 242 -15.22 -8.78 -25.79
CA SER A 242 -15.97 -7.63 -25.29
C SER A 242 -15.60 -7.32 -23.84
N ASP A 243 -15.75 -6.06 -23.46
CA ASP A 243 -15.60 -5.52 -22.10
C ASP A 243 -16.48 -6.31 -21.11
N GLN A 244 -17.60 -6.85 -21.58
CA GLN A 244 -18.52 -7.69 -20.82
C GLN A 244 -17.85 -8.96 -20.28
N ASN A 245 -16.83 -9.51 -20.95
CA ASN A 245 -16.13 -10.71 -20.48
C ASN A 245 -15.41 -10.47 -19.13
N ILE A 246 -14.94 -9.23 -18.87
CA ILE A 246 -14.35 -8.85 -17.58
C ILE A 246 -15.43 -8.86 -16.49
N HIS A 247 -16.60 -8.29 -16.76
CA HIS A 247 -17.71 -8.31 -15.81
C HIS A 247 -18.16 -9.75 -15.47
N VAL A 248 -18.27 -10.60 -16.49
CA VAL A 248 -18.56 -12.04 -16.32
C VAL A 248 -17.48 -12.73 -15.50
N PHE A 249 -16.20 -12.43 -15.75
CA PHE A 249 -15.09 -12.96 -14.96
C PHE A 249 -15.22 -12.59 -13.46
N TRP A 250 -15.39 -11.31 -13.14
CA TRP A 250 -15.45 -10.81 -11.76
C TRP A 250 -16.68 -11.33 -10.99
N ARG A 251 -17.85 -11.37 -11.63
CA ARG A 251 -19.07 -11.95 -11.01
C ARG A 251 -18.86 -13.43 -10.68
N ASN A 252 -18.20 -14.18 -11.56
CA ASN A 252 -17.97 -15.61 -11.36
C ASN A 252 -16.79 -15.97 -10.43
N ILE A 253 -16.09 -14.99 -9.85
CA ILE A 253 -15.07 -15.22 -8.81
C ILE A 253 -15.54 -14.83 -7.40
N LEU A 254 -16.00 -13.60 -7.16
CA LEU A 254 -16.41 -13.17 -5.83
C LEU A 254 -17.90 -12.84 -5.73
N GLY A 255 -18.61 -12.86 -6.87
CA GLY A 255 -20.03 -12.49 -6.92
C GLY A 255 -20.30 -11.02 -7.12
N TYR A 256 -19.31 -10.21 -7.49
CA TYR A 256 -19.53 -8.79 -7.73
C TYR A 256 -18.54 -8.26 -8.77
N SER A 257 -19.04 -7.44 -9.70
CA SER A 257 -18.21 -6.57 -10.53
C SER A 257 -18.49 -5.13 -10.12
N ILE A 258 -17.45 -4.44 -9.68
CA ILE A 258 -17.53 -3.10 -9.10
C ILE A 258 -17.82 -1.99 -10.14
N GLY A 259 -17.66 -2.30 -11.42
CA GLY A 259 -17.91 -1.38 -12.52
C GLY A 259 -16.76 -0.40 -12.77
N GLU A 260 -16.66 0.06 -14.01
CA GLU A 260 -15.52 0.83 -14.52
C GLU A 260 -15.25 2.12 -13.72
N ILE A 261 -16.25 2.97 -13.50
CA ILE A 261 -16.05 4.20 -12.70
C ILE A 261 -15.89 3.92 -11.19
N GLY A 262 -16.50 2.85 -10.70
CA GLY A 262 -16.53 2.51 -9.27
C GLY A 262 -15.14 2.26 -8.71
N ILE A 263 -14.29 1.56 -9.48
CA ILE A 263 -12.91 1.26 -9.05
C ILE A 263 -12.07 2.52 -8.94
N HIS A 264 -12.25 3.48 -9.85
CA HIS A 264 -11.43 4.70 -9.91
C HIS A 264 -11.76 5.63 -8.75
N ARG A 265 -13.04 5.67 -8.35
CA ARG A 265 -13.46 6.37 -7.13
C ARG A 265 -12.86 5.72 -5.90
N VAL A 266 -12.93 4.39 -5.78
CA VAL A 266 -12.30 3.68 -4.66
C VAL A 266 -10.80 3.93 -4.62
N ALA A 267 -10.12 3.85 -5.77
CA ALA A 267 -8.70 4.13 -5.93
C ALA A 267 -8.32 5.54 -5.43
N PHE A 268 -9.08 6.56 -5.83
CA PHE A 268 -8.93 7.93 -5.35
C PHE A 268 -9.08 8.03 -3.82
N TRP A 269 -10.14 7.43 -3.25
CA TRP A 269 -10.40 7.49 -1.82
C TRP A 269 -9.36 6.73 -0.99
N THR A 270 -9.04 5.49 -1.35
CA THR A 270 -8.10 4.67 -0.58
C THR A 270 -6.67 5.21 -0.68
N GLY A 271 -6.30 5.75 -1.84
CA GLY A 271 -5.01 6.39 -2.08
C GLY A 271 -4.75 7.61 -1.19
N ALA A 272 -5.78 8.37 -0.84
CA ALA A 272 -5.69 9.53 0.05
C ALA A 272 -5.99 9.20 1.53
N ALA A 273 -6.96 8.32 1.81
CA ALA A 273 -7.43 8.07 3.16
C ALA A 273 -6.33 7.47 4.07
N SER A 274 -5.47 6.60 3.51
CA SER A 274 -4.35 5.99 4.25
C SER A 274 -3.48 7.05 4.93
N VAL A 275 -3.07 8.08 4.17
CA VAL A 275 -2.21 9.14 4.69
C VAL A 275 -2.95 10.09 5.62
N LEU A 276 -4.24 10.36 5.37
CA LEU A 276 -5.06 11.21 6.26
C LEU A 276 -5.20 10.60 7.67
N PHE A 277 -5.43 9.30 7.79
CA PHE A 277 -5.40 8.61 9.08
C PHE A 277 -4.00 8.62 9.71
N SER A 278 -2.95 8.48 8.90
CA SER A 278 -1.57 8.53 9.39
C SER A 278 -1.17 9.90 9.97
N ASN A 279 -1.75 10.99 9.48
CA ASN A 279 -1.53 12.34 10.02
C ASN A 279 -2.05 12.46 11.45
N LEU A 280 -3.27 11.98 11.68
CA LEU A 280 -3.87 11.97 13.01
C LEU A 280 -3.08 11.05 13.96
N CYS A 281 -2.68 9.88 13.46
CA CYS A 281 -1.84 8.92 14.17
C CYS A 281 -0.57 9.55 14.77
N ILE A 282 0.24 10.21 13.94
CA ILE A 282 1.54 10.73 14.35
C ILE A 282 1.41 12.00 15.20
N PHE A 283 0.39 12.83 14.94
CA PHE A 283 0.14 14.05 15.68
C PHE A 283 -0.29 13.76 17.13
N LEU A 284 -1.21 12.80 17.32
CA LEU A 284 -1.68 12.41 18.66
C LEU A 284 -0.59 11.78 19.52
N SER A 285 0.34 11.05 18.89
CA SER A 285 1.45 10.42 19.59
C SER A 285 2.41 11.46 20.18
N GLY A 286 2.58 12.62 19.56
CA GLY A 286 3.43 13.68 20.10
C GLY A 286 2.80 14.52 21.22
N THR A 287 1.49 14.41 21.46
CA THR A 287 0.74 15.38 22.26
C THR A 287 -0.09 14.74 23.36
N PHE A 288 -1.11 13.95 23.00
CA PHE A 288 -2.13 13.47 23.93
C PHE A 288 -1.91 12.04 24.43
N VAL A 289 -1.15 11.23 23.69
CA VAL A 289 -0.93 9.82 24.02
C VAL A 289 0.54 9.56 24.31
N LYS A 290 0.84 8.94 25.46
CA LYS A 290 2.20 8.61 25.89
C LYS A 290 2.55 7.13 25.77
N ASP A 291 1.54 6.27 25.82
CA ASP A 291 1.65 4.82 25.66
C ASP A 291 0.37 4.31 24.99
N TRP A 292 0.52 3.57 23.88
CA TRP A 292 -0.59 2.99 23.14
C TRP A 292 -1.13 1.69 23.75
N ASN A 293 -0.49 1.11 24.78
CA ASN A 293 -1.05 -0.01 25.55
C ASN A 293 -2.04 0.46 26.60
N ALA A 294 -1.67 1.46 27.42
CA ALA A 294 -2.55 2.04 28.43
C ALA A 294 -3.86 2.56 27.83
N PHE A 295 -3.82 3.04 26.58
CA PHE A 295 -5.01 3.44 25.82
C PHE A 295 -6.11 2.37 25.82
N TRP A 296 -5.75 1.08 25.81
CA TRP A 296 -6.69 -0.04 25.77
C TRP A 296 -7.09 -0.58 27.15
N GLY A 297 -6.52 -0.05 28.25
CA GLY A 297 -6.76 -0.53 29.61
C GLY A 297 -8.17 -0.29 30.16
N PHE A 298 -9.08 0.30 29.37
CA PHE A 298 -10.50 0.43 29.71
C PHE A 298 -11.31 -0.82 29.38
N TRP A 299 -10.80 -1.74 28.55
CA TRP A 299 -11.53 -2.95 28.17
C TRP A 299 -12.00 -3.73 29.40
N ASP A 300 -11.13 -4.00 30.38
CA ASP A 300 -11.51 -4.72 31.60
C ASP A 300 -12.39 -3.92 32.58
N LYS A 301 -12.61 -2.63 32.31
CA LYS A 301 -13.40 -1.74 33.17
C LYS A 301 -14.85 -1.62 32.74
N MET A 302 -15.23 -2.14 31.57
CA MET A 302 -16.63 -2.04 31.15
C MET A 302 -17.53 -2.96 32.00
N PRO A 303 -18.71 -2.50 32.45
CA PRO A 303 -19.59 -3.28 33.32
C PRO A 303 -20.01 -4.65 32.75
N ILE A 304 -20.10 -4.77 31.42
CA ILE A 304 -20.37 -6.03 30.72
C ILE A 304 -19.33 -7.13 30.97
N TRP A 305 -18.12 -6.76 31.40
CA TRP A 305 -17.04 -7.70 31.71
C TRP A 305 -16.84 -7.90 33.22
N ASN A 306 -17.56 -7.16 34.07
CA ASN A 306 -17.50 -7.34 35.52
C ASN A 306 -18.26 -8.61 35.91
N GLY A 307 -17.55 -9.58 36.50
CA GLY A 307 -18.16 -10.79 37.08
C GLY A 307 -18.00 -12.08 36.28
N VAL A 308 -17.30 -12.06 35.14
CA VAL A 308 -16.96 -13.28 34.37
C VAL A 308 -15.67 -13.92 34.87
N GLY A 309 -15.76 -14.61 36.01
CA GLY A 309 -14.75 -15.55 36.49
C GLY A 309 -14.89 -16.94 35.86
N GLN A 310 -13.91 -17.82 36.10
CA GLN A 310 -13.78 -19.17 35.53
C GLN A 310 -14.88 -20.21 35.92
N GLY A 311 -16.07 -19.76 36.35
CA GLY A 311 -17.12 -20.63 36.91
C GLY A 311 -18.41 -20.79 36.10
N ALA A 312 -18.58 -20.14 34.95
CA ALA A 312 -19.83 -20.20 34.18
C ALA A 312 -19.73 -21.18 33.00
N LEU A 313 -19.74 -22.47 33.34
CA LEU A 313 -19.97 -23.57 32.41
C LEU A 313 -21.49 -23.66 32.11
N VAL A 314 -21.80 -23.97 30.85
CA VAL A 314 -23.12 -24.37 30.31
C VAL A 314 -24.06 -23.24 29.87
N ALA A 315 -24.07 -22.97 28.56
CA ALA A 315 -25.25 -23.03 27.67
C ALA A 315 -25.03 -22.17 26.41
N GLY A 316 -25.01 -22.79 25.22
CA GLY A 316 -25.04 -22.01 23.96
C GLY A 316 -24.51 -22.68 22.71
N LEU A 317 -24.64 -24.00 22.56
CA LEU A 317 -24.41 -24.69 21.28
C LEU A 317 -25.76 -24.85 20.58
N SER A 318 -26.10 -23.97 19.63
CA SER A 318 -27.06 -24.25 18.55
C SER A 318 -27.00 -23.17 17.48
N LEU A 319 -26.79 -23.60 16.23
CA LEU A 319 -27.14 -22.97 14.94
C LEU A 319 -25.92 -22.80 14.03
N LEU A 320 -25.77 -23.73 13.08
CA LEU A 320 -25.52 -23.45 11.66
C LEU A 320 -25.45 -24.78 10.90
N GLY A 321 -26.62 -25.24 10.45
CA GLY A 321 -26.74 -26.26 9.41
C GLY A 321 -27.51 -25.65 8.26
N VAL A 322 -26.87 -25.45 7.11
CA VAL A 322 -27.55 -25.27 5.82
C VAL A 322 -26.86 -26.16 4.80
N GLY A 323 -27.66 -27.05 4.22
CA GLY A 323 -27.24 -28.16 3.38
C GLY A 323 -26.76 -27.77 1.99
N LEU A 324 -25.82 -28.57 1.49
CA LEU A 324 -25.37 -28.62 0.10
C LEU A 324 -26.34 -29.51 -0.70
N VAL A 325 -26.98 -28.95 -1.73
CA VAL A 325 -27.68 -29.73 -2.75
C VAL A 325 -26.72 -29.99 -3.90
N LEU A 326 -26.30 -31.26 -4.04
CA LEU A 326 -25.58 -31.76 -5.21
C LEU A 326 -26.59 -32.19 -6.28
N GLY A 327 -26.64 -31.46 -7.39
CA GLY A 327 -27.33 -31.87 -8.62
C GLY A 327 -26.32 -32.26 -9.70
N ARG A 328 -26.42 -33.49 -10.22
CA ARG A 328 -25.74 -33.96 -11.43
C ARG A 328 -26.62 -33.68 -12.66
N GLY A 329 -26.01 -33.26 -13.75
CA GLY A 329 -26.59 -33.29 -15.09
C GLY A 329 -25.57 -32.70 -16.06
N ARG A 330 -25.03 -33.52 -16.95
CA ARG A 330 -23.91 -33.22 -17.84
C ARG A 330 -24.48 -32.90 -19.21
N GLU A 331 -24.33 -31.68 -19.71
CA GLU A 331 -24.40 -31.38 -21.14
C GLU A 331 -23.34 -30.32 -21.49
N THR A 332 -22.59 -30.56 -22.56
CA THR A 332 -21.64 -29.60 -23.11
C THR A 332 -22.34 -28.70 -24.13
N PRO A 333 -22.36 -27.37 -23.98
CA PRO A 333 -22.75 -26.48 -25.06
C PRO A 333 -21.51 -25.93 -25.78
N GLY A 334 -21.69 -25.65 -27.08
CA GLY A 334 -20.75 -24.91 -27.92
C GLY A 334 -20.58 -23.44 -27.48
N PRO A 335 -20.05 -22.57 -28.36
CA PRO A 335 -19.62 -21.22 -27.96
C PRO A 335 -20.79 -20.43 -27.35
N ILE A 336 -20.57 -19.98 -26.11
CA ILE A 336 -21.55 -19.36 -25.22
C ILE A 336 -21.85 -17.94 -25.68
N ASP A 337 -23.13 -17.60 -25.77
CA ASP A 337 -23.61 -16.21 -25.80
C ASP A 337 -23.67 -15.69 -24.35
N LEU A 338 -22.68 -14.88 -23.98
CA LEU A 338 -22.40 -14.49 -22.59
C LEU A 338 -23.41 -13.47 -22.01
N HIS A 339 -24.28 -12.88 -22.84
CA HIS A 339 -25.19 -11.82 -22.42
C HIS A 339 -26.39 -12.33 -21.59
N ASP A 340 -26.97 -13.48 -21.94
CA ASP A 340 -28.11 -14.07 -21.21
C ASP A 340 -27.68 -14.81 -19.92
N GLU A 341 -26.45 -15.33 -19.89
CA GLU A 341 -25.84 -15.90 -18.68
C GLU A 341 -25.48 -14.83 -17.63
N GLU A 342 -25.26 -13.57 -18.05
CA GLU A 342 -24.83 -12.46 -17.20
C GLU A 342 -25.93 -11.91 -16.27
N TYR A 343 -27.19 -11.90 -16.74
CA TYR A 343 -28.28 -11.16 -16.08
C TYR A 343 -29.37 -12.04 -15.47
N ARG A 344 -29.47 -13.31 -15.87
CA ARG A 344 -30.56 -14.19 -15.42
C ARG A 344 -30.05 -15.50 -14.85
N ASP A 345 -29.45 -16.31 -15.72
CA ASP A 345 -29.34 -17.73 -15.44
C ASP A 345 -27.96 -18.16 -14.99
N GLY A 346 -26.86 -17.41 -15.20
CA GLY A 346 -25.50 -17.82 -14.79
C GLY A 346 -25.00 -19.14 -15.39
N LEU A 347 -23.68 -19.37 -15.38
CA LEU A 347 -23.10 -20.64 -15.87
C LEU A 347 -23.64 -21.88 -15.12
N GLU A 348 -23.50 -23.07 -15.73
CA GLU A 348 -23.72 -24.33 -15.04
C GLU A 348 -22.80 -24.43 -13.80
N GLY A 349 -23.34 -24.79 -12.63
CA GLY A 349 -22.59 -24.80 -11.36
C GLY A 349 -22.48 -23.43 -10.65
N THR A 350 -23.30 -22.47 -11.05
CA THR A 350 -23.42 -21.14 -10.42
C THR A 350 -24.57 -21.14 -9.40
N ILE A 351 -24.38 -20.46 -8.27
CA ILE A 351 -25.38 -20.26 -7.20
C ILE A 351 -25.86 -18.80 -7.16
N ALA A 352 -26.90 -18.52 -6.36
CA ALA A 352 -27.53 -17.20 -6.21
C ALA A 352 -28.18 -16.67 -7.51
N LYS A 353 -29.20 -17.41 -7.98
CA LYS A 353 -30.02 -17.08 -9.15
C LYS A 353 -31.48 -16.86 -8.69
N PRO A 354 -32.14 -15.73 -9.00
CA PRO A 354 -31.62 -14.56 -9.72
C PRO A 354 -30.61 -13.75 -8.89
N PRO A 355 -29.77 -12.91 -9.54
CA PRO A 355 -28.84 -12.04 -8.83
C PRO A 355 -29.56 -11.05 -7.91
N GLY A 356 -28.94 -10.75 -6.77
CA GLY A 356 -29.41 -9.74 -5.84
C GLY A 356 -28.98 -8.34 -6.26
N HIS A 357 -29.61 -7.32 -5.67
CA HIS A 357 -29.25 -5.92 -5.90
C HIS A 357 -29.05 -5.18 -4.59
N VAL A 358 -27.96 -4.42 -4.49
CA VAL A 358 -27.59 -3.66 -3.29
C VAL A 358 -27.58 -2.16 -3.60
N GLY A 359 -28.61 -1.46 -3.12
CA GLY A 359 -28.84 -0.05 -3.48
C GLY A 359 -27.73 0.92 -3.03
N TRP A 360 -27.04 0.66 -1.93
CA TRP A 360 -25.94 1.53 -1.49
C TRP A 360 -24.68 1.35 -2.35
N MET A 361 -24.41 0.13 -2.83
CA MET A 361 -23.30 -0.16 -3.76
C MET A 361 -23.53 0.56 -5.08
N GLN A 362 -24.76 0.51 -5.61
CA GLN A 362 -25.13 1.24 -6.83
C GLN A 362 -24.90 2.76 -6.68
N ARG A 363 -25.30 3.35 -5.54
CA ARG A 363 -25.16 4.80 -5.30
C ARG A 363 -23.71 5.24 -5.17
N LEU A 364 -22.86 4.44 -4.51
CA LEU A 364 -21.47 4.80 -4.25
C LEU A 364 -20.54 4.45 -5.42
N LEU A 365 -20.73 3.26 -6.01
CA LEU A 365 -19.78 2.63 -6.92
C LEU A 365 -20.31 2.50 -8.37
N GLY A 366 -21.62 2.71 -8.59
CA GLY A 366 -22.24 2.62 -9.91
C GLY A 366 -22.93 1.28 -10.19
N GLU A 367 -22.29 0.16 -9.84
CA GLU A 367 -22.86 -1.19 -9.97
C GLU A 367 -23.36 -1.73 -8.61
N GLY A 368 -24.56 -2.28 -8.57
CA GLY A 368 -25.20 -2.84 -7.37
C GLY A 368 -25.54 -4.33 -7.44
N GLN A 369 -25.34 -4.96 -8.61
CA GLN A 369 -25.66 -6.37 -8.83
C GLN A 369 -24.70 -7.29 -8.08
N VAL A 370 -25.24 -8.16 -7.23
CA VAL A 370 -24.48 -9.22 -6.53
C VAL A 370 -24.95 -10.59 -7.00
N GLY A 371 -24.00 -11.43 -7.40
CA GLY A 371 -24.24 -12.69 -8.06
C GLY A 371 -24.53 -12.55 -9.56
N PRO A 372 -24.68 -13.67 -10.27
CA PRO A 372 -24.59 -15.04 -9.75
C PRO A 372 -23.13 -15.49 -9.53
N ILE A 373 -22.87 -16.47 -8.64
CA ILE A 373 -21.51 -16.89 -8.22
C ILE A 373 -21.17 -18.29 -8.70
N TYR A 374 -20.13 -18.45 -9.51
CA TYR A 374 -19.65 -19.77 -9.91
C TYR A 374 -18.82 -20.43 -8.82
N VAL A 375 -19.20 -21.63 -8.39
CA VAL A 375 -18.46 -22.35 -7.33
C VAL A 375 -17.42 -23.28 -7.95
N GLY A 376 -17.80 -24.16 -8.89
CA GLY A 376 -16.90 -25.10 -9.57
C GLY A 376 -16.09 -26.02 -8.63
N LEU A 377 -15.31 -26.96 -9.19
CA LEU A 377 -14.50 -27.89 -8.37
C LEU A 377 -13.47 -27.14 -7.50
N TRP A 378 -12.70 -26.24 -8.10
CA TRP A 378 -11.65 -25.50 -7.40
C TRP A 378 -12.19 -24.59 -6.31
N GLY A 379 -13.36 -23.98 -6.50
CA GLY A 379 -13.99 -23.16 -5.47
C GLY A 379 -14.59 -23.97 -4.33
N VAL A 380 -15.18 -25.15 -4.60
CA VAL A 380 -15.65 -26.06 -3.54
C VAL A 380 -14.47 -26.51 -2.67
N ILE A 381 -13.36 -26.95 -3.26
CA ILE A 381 -12.19 -27.38 -2.49
C ILE A 381 -11.63 -26.22 -1.67
N SER A 382 -11.50 -25.04 -2.28
CA SER A 382 -10.99 -23.83 -1.61
C SER A 382 -11.85 -23.45 -0.41
N PHE A 383 -13.18 -23.47 -0.57
CA PHE A 383 -14.13 -23.16 0.50
C PHE A 383 -14.10 -24.18 1.64
N ILE A 384 -14.15 -25.48 1.34
CA ILE A 384 -14.16 -26.53 2.37
C ILE A 384 -12.86 -26.50 3.19
N THR A 385 -11.72 -26.34 2.52
CA THR A 385 -10.41 -26.29 3.19
C THR A 385 -10.21 -24.99 3.97
N PHE A 386 -10.67 -23.85 3.46
CA PHE A 386 -10.73 -22.60 4.23
C PHE A 386 -11.59 -22.76 5.48
N PHE A 387 -12.79 -23.32 5.33
CA PHE A 387 -13.71 -23.56 6.44
C PHE A 387 -13.08 -24.47 7.50
N ALA A 388 -12.42 -25.55 7.10
CA ALA A 388 -11.71 -26.43 8.02
C ALA A 388 -10.60 -25.69 8.78
N SER A 389 -9.78 -24.88 8.08
CA SER A 389 -8.74 -24.06 8.71
C SER A 389 -9.31 -23.08 9.73
N ALA A 390 -10.32 -22.29 9.33
CA ALA A 390 -10.99 -21.33 10.19
C ALA A 390 -11.68 -22.02 11.39
N PHE A 391 -12.32 -23.16 11.16
CA PHE A 391 -12.97 -23.93 12.23
C PHE A 391 -11.95 -24.41 13.27
N ILE A 392 -10.80 -24.95 12.85
CA ILE A 392 -9.72 -25.38 13.76
C ILE A 392 -9.24 -24.20 14.61
N ILE A 393 -9.00 -23.04 13.98
CA ILE A 393 -8.53 -21.83 14.68
C ILE A 393 -9.56 -21.37 15.72
N LEU A 394 -10.82 -21.21 15.33
CA LEU A 394 -11.88 -20.71 16.20
C LEU A 394 -12.22 -21.68 17.34
N VAL A 395 -12.13 -22.99 17.09
CA VAL A 395 -12.30 -24.02 18.13
C VAL A 395 -11.15 -23.96 19.14
N ASP A 396 -9.91 -23.79 18.69
CA ASP A 396 -8.78 -23.68 19.62
C ASP A 396 -8.84 -22.40 20.46
N TYR A 397 -9.30 -21.28 19.88
CA TYR A 397 -9.59 -20.05 20.63
C TYR A 397 -10.60 -20.33 21.76
N GLY A 398 -11.66 -21.09 21.45
CA GLY A 398 -12.70 -21.48 22.42
C GLY A 398 -12.14 -22.28 23.58
N ARG A 399 -11.20 -23.20 23.28
CA ARG A 399 -10.51 -24.01 24.28
C ARG A 399 -9.64 -23.16 25.21
N GLN A 400 -8.91 -22.17 24.69
CA GLN A 400 -8.00 -21.31 25.47
C GLN A 400 -8.73 -20.50 26.56
N VAL A 401 -10.02 -20.21 26.36
CA VAL A 401 -10.87 -19.48 27.31
C VAL A 401 -11.82 -20.39 28.10
N GLY A 402 -11.57 -21.71 28.11
CA GLY A 402 -12.40 -22.68 28.81
C GLY A 402 -13.85 -22.73 28.32
N TRP A 403 -14.07 -22.44 27.03
CA TRP A 403 -15.40 -22.38 26.39
C TRP A 403 -16.38 -21.38 27.01
N ASN A 404 -15.86 -20.34 27.68
CA ASN A 404 -16.67 -19.23 28.16
C ASN A 404 -16.91 -18.21 27.03
N PRO A 405 -18.14 -18.06 26.49
CA PRO A 405 -18.41 -17.21 25.34
C PRO A 405 -18.20 -15.71 25.64
N ILE A 406 -18.35 -15.29 26.90
CA ILE A 406 -18.16 -13.89 27.29
C ILE A 406 -16.66 -13.56 27.29
N ILE A 407 -15.83 -14.43 27.87
CA ILE A 407 -14.36 -14.27 27.84
C ILE A 407 -13.85 -14.41 26.40
N TYR A 408 -14.44 -15.32 25.61
CA TYR A 408 -14.11 -15.47 24.18
C TYR A 408 -14.28 -14.16 23.42
N LEU A 409 -15.42 -13.48 23.58
CA LEU A 409 -15.68 -12.20 22.92
C LEU A 409 -14.78 -11.08 23.45
N ARG A 410 -14.51 -11.06 24.77
CA ARG A 410 -13.61 -10.07 25.40
C ARG A 410 -12.18 -10.20 24.87
N GLU A 411 -11.66 -11.41 24.80
CA GLU A 411 -10.26 -11.71 24.42
C GLU A 411 -10.09 -11.99 22.92
N PHE A 412 -11.14 -11.94 22.10
CA PHE A 412 -11.12 -12.41 20.71
C PHE A 412 -9.92 -11.89 19.89
N TRP A 413 -9.56 -10.61 20.08
CA TRP A 413 -8.44 -9.97 19.39
C TRP A 413 -7.05 -10.37 19.94
N ASN A 414 -7.00 -10.88 21.16
CA ASN A 414 -5.80 -11.38 21.84
C ASN A 414 -5.59 -12.90 21.64
N LEU A 415 -6.65 -13.66 21.35
CA LEU A 415 -6.56 -15.10 21.13
C LEU A 415 -5.78 -15.40 19.84
N ALA A 416 -4.99 -16.48 19.90
CA ALA A 416 -4.16 -16.92 18.79
C ALA A 416 -3.82 -18.41 18.88
N VAL A 417 -3.69 -19.08 17.74
CA VAL A 417 -3.09 -20.42 17.66
C VAL A 417 -1.62 -20.27 17.33
N TYR A 418 -0.74 -20.79 18.19
CA TYR A 418 0.70 -20.67 18.02
C TYR A 418 1.32 -21.88 17.30
N PRO A 419 2.39 -21.67 16.50
CA PRO A 419 3.14 -22.79 15.92
C PRO A 419 3.78 -23.67 16.99
N PRO A 420 4.17 -24.91 16.64
CA PRO A 420 4.93 -25.79 17.53
C PRO A 420 6.18 -25.11 18.12
N PRO A 421 6.46 -25.26 19.43
CA PRO A 421 7.70 -24.81 20.04
C PRO A 421 8.95 -25.39 19.38
N THR A 422 10.08 -24.69 19.51
CA THR A 422 11.36 -25.04 18.85
C THR A 422 11.85 -26.45 19.17
N GLU A 423 11.51 -27.00 20.35
CA GLU A 423 11.85 -28.38 20.76
C GLU A 423 11.32 -29.45 19.79
N TYR A 424 10.24 -29.16 19.06
CA TYR A 424 9.65 -30.06 18.07
C TYR A 424 10.26 -29.90 16.67
N GLY A 425 11.12 -28.91 16.43
CA GLY A 425 11.74 -28.66 15.13
C GLY A 425 10.70 -28.59 13.99
N LEU A 426 10.85 -29.47 13.00
CA LEU A 426 9.91 -29.64 11.88
C LEU A 426 8.96 -30.85 12.02
N SER A 427 8.94 -31.50 13.19
CA SER A 427 8.11 -32.67 13.43
C SER A 427 6.61 -32.36 13.28
N TRP A 428 5.88 -33.31 12.71
CA TRP A 428 4.41 -33.30 12.69
C TRP A 428 3.81 -34.06 13.89
N ASN A 429 4.65 -34.78 14.64
CA ASN A 429 4.25 -35.47 15.86
C ASN A 429 4.30 -34.51 17.05
N VAL A 430 3.41 -33.51 17.03
CA VAL A 430 3.26 -32.48 18.06
C VAL A 430 1.89 -32.65 18.71
N PRO A 431 1.77 -32.59 20.05
CA PRO A 431 0.48 -32.58 20.72
C PRO A 431 -0.43 -31.49 20.15
N TRP A 432 -1.73 -31.81 20.02
CA TRP A 432 -2.71 -30.94 19.37
C TRP A 432 -2.72 -29.52 19.96
N ASP A 433 -2.66 -29.42 21.29
CA ASP A 433 -2.65 -28.20 22.08
C ASP A 433 -1.32 -27.43 22.08
N LYS A 434 -0.23 -28.09 21.70
CA LYS A 434 1.13 -27.51 21.65
C LYS A 434 1.60 -27.17 20.23
N GLY A 435 0.67 -27.03 19.28
CA GLY A 435 0.98 -26.61 17.90
C GLY A 435 0.47 -27.57 16.83
N GLY A 436 -0.05 -28.75 17.18
CA GLY A 436 -0.70 -29.64 16.22
C GLY A 436 -1.92 -28.99 15.53
N ALA A 437 -2.70 -28.19 16.27
CA ALA A 437 -3.80 -27.41 15.71
C ALA A 437 -3.32 -26.38 14.67
N TRP A 438 -2.18 -25.73 14.92
CA TRP A 438 -1.57 -24.79 13.97
C TRP A 438 -1.15 -25.51 12.69
N LEU A 439 -0.47 -26.65 12.79
CA LEU A 439 -0.03 -27.44 11.63
C LEU A 439 -1.21 -27.84 10.73
N ALA A 440 -2.30 -28.32 11.34
CA ALA A 440 -3.51 -28.67 10.61
C ALA A 440 -4.18 -27.44 9.96
N ALA A 441 -4.34 -26.35 10.70
CA ALA A 441 -4.93 -25.12 10.18
C ALA A 441 -4.12 -24.53 9.01
N THR A 442 -2.80 -24.44 9.16
CA THR A 442 -1.88 -23.96 8.11
C THR A 442 -1.90 -24.86 6.88
N PHE A 443 -1.92 -26.18 7.06
CA PHE A 443 -1.99 -27.13 5.94
C PHE A 443 -3.27 -26.96 5.11
N PHE A 444 -4.43 -26.86 5.76
CA PHE A 444 -5.68 -26.60 5.05
C PHE A 444 -5.71 -25.22 4.40
N LEU A 445 -5.10 -24.21 5.03
CA LEU A 445 -4.95 -22.89 4.44
C LEU A 445 -4.09 -22.93 3.16
N HIS A 446 -2.99 -23.69 3.15
CA HIS A 446 -2.16 -23.91 1.94
C HIS A 446 -2.99 -24.45 0.77
N ILE A 447 -3.82 -25.47 1.02
CA ILE A 447 -4.69 -26.04 -0.01
C ILE A 447 -5.70 -24.99 -0.48
N SER A 448 -6.31 -24.24 0.45
CA SER A 448 -7.32 -23.25 0.11
C SER A 448 -6.80 -22.15 -0.82
N VAL A 449 -5.62 -21.58 -0.53
CA VAL A 449 -5.04 -20.50 -1.33
C VAL A 449 -4.54 -20.99 -2.70
N LEU A 450 -3.97 -22.20 -2.78
CA LEU A 450 -3.54 -22.79 -4.05
C LEU A 450 -4.72 -23.14 -4.95
N THR A 451 -5.80 -23.66 -4.38
CA THR A 451 -7.02 -23.96 -5.14
C THR A 451 -7.78 -22.69 -5.55
N TRP A 452 -7.69 -21.62 -4.76
CA TRP A 452 -8.16 -20.30 -5.18
C TRP A 452 -7.37 -19.76 -6.38
N TRP A 453 -6.04 -19.89 -6.38
CA TRP A 453 -5.21 -19.55 -7.55
C TRP A 453 -5.63 -20.36 -8.80
N ALA A 454 -5.81 -21.67 -8.65
CA ALA A 454 -6.26 -22.53 -9.75
C ALA A 454 -7.65 -22.11 -10.27
N ARG A 455 -8.54 -21.68 -9.38
CA ARG A 455 -9.84 -21.09 -9.75
C ARG A 455 -9.66 -19.83 -10.59
N LEU A 456 -8.86 -18.86 -10.14
CA LEU A 456 -8.62 -17.62 -10.91
C LEU A 456 -8.09 -17.93 -12.33
N TYR A 457 -7.11 -18.82 -12.43
CA TYR A 457 -6.50 -19.20 -13.70
C TYR A 457 -7.48 -19.91 -14.65
N THR A 458 -8.25 -20.87 -14.14
CA THR A 458 -9.21 -21.63 -14.96
C THR A 458 -10.39 -20.77 -15.39
N ARG A 459 -10.86 -19.88 -14.51
CA ARG A 459 -11.92 -18.92 -14.82
C ARG A 459 -11.49 -17.92 -15.87
N ALA A 460 -10.26 -17.41 -15.79
CA ALA A 460 -9.72 -16.50 -16.79
C ALA A 460 -9.71 -17.16 -18.20
N LYS A 461 -9.23 -18.41 -18.28
CA LYS A 461 -9.26 -19.16 -19.53
C LYS A 461 -10.67 -19.42 -20.05
N ALA A 462 -11.62 -19.70 -19.15
CA ALA A 462 -13.01 -20.00 -19.53
C ALA A 462 -13.74 -18.78 -20.11
N THR A 463 -13.49 -17.58 -19.60
CA THR A 463 -14.06 -16.33 -20.15
C THR A 463 -13.25 -15.77 -21.32
N GLY A 464 -12.14 -16.43 -21.67
CA GLY A 464 -11.27 -16.00 -22.75
C GLY A 464 -10.46 -14.74 -22.43
N VAL A 465 -10.41 -14.28 -21.18
CA VAL A 465 -9.57 -13.16 -20.71
C VAL A 465 -8.12 -13.63 -20.53
N GLY A 466 -7.17 -12.70 -20.46
CA GLY A 466 -5.78 -12.99 -20.08
C GLY A 466 -5.62 -13.50 -18.63
N THR A 467 -4.47 -14.10 -18.32
CA THR A 467 -4.19 -14.74 -17.00
C THR A 467 -3.40 -13.88 -16.01
N GLN A 468 -3.27 -12.58 -16.28
CA GLN A 468 -2.43 -11.62 -15.56
C GLN A 468 -2.80 -11.52 -14.07
N LEU A 469 -4.09 -11.66 -13.71
CA LEU A 469 -4.53 -11.65 -12.31
C LEU A 469 -4.01 -12.88 -11.55
N ALA A 470 -3.98 -14.05 -12.19
CA ALA A 470 -3.46 -15.27 -11.57
C ALA A 470 -1.94 -15.19 -11.33
N TRP A 471 -1.18 -14.57 -12.24
CA TRP A 471 0.24 -14.30 -12.04
C TRP A 471 0.49 -13.28 -10.93
N GLY A 472 -0.35 -12.25 -10.87
CA GLY A 472 -0.37 -11.29 -9.78
C GLY A 472 -0.55 -11.93 -8.41
N PHE A 473 -1.62 -12.73 -8.29
CA PHE A 473 -1.92 -13.48 -7.09
C PHE A 473 -0.79 -14.44 -6.72
N ALA A 474 -0.15 -15.10 -7.71
CA ALA A 474 1.01 -15.94 -7.47
C ALA A 474 2.21 -15.17 -6.88
N SER A 475 2.43 -13.91 -7.27
CA SER A 475 3.48 -13.07 -6.68
C SER A 475 3.21 -12.83 -5.18
N ALA A 476 1.96 -12.54 -4.79
CA ALA A 476 1.56 -12.41 -3.39
C ALA A 476 1.67 -13.74 -2.63
N LEU A 477 1.30 -14.85 -3.26
CA LEU A 477 1.47 -16.19 -2.67
C LEU A 477 2.93 -16.53 -2.39
N SER A 478 3.88 -16.01 -3.16
CA SER A 478 5.31 -16.24 -2.91
C SER A 478 5.72 -15.72 -1.52
N LEU A 479 5.29 -14.52 -1.14
CA LEU A 479 5.53 -13.96 0.19
C LEU A 479 4.86 -14.81 1.28
N TYR A 480 3.60 -15.19 1.06
CA TYR A 480 2.86 -16.07 1.97
C TYR A 480 3.61 -17.38 2.24
N PHE A 481 4.06 -18.08 1.19
CA PHE A 481 4.79 -19.34 1.36
C PHE A 481 6.19 -19.15 1.93
N VAL A 482 6.85 -18.01 1.70
CA VAL A 482 8.10 -17.71 2.41
C VAL A 482 7.85 -17.61 3.91
N ILE A 483 6.82 -16.88 4.34
CA ILE A 483 6.47 -16.69 5.76
C ILE A 483 6.12 -18.02 6.45
N TYR A 484 5.21 -18.81 5.86
CA TYR A 484 4.60 -19.96 6.54
C TYR A 484 5.27 -21.31 6.24
N LEU A 485 6.15 -21.38 5.24
CA LEU A 485 6.72 -22.64 4.79
C LEU A 485 8.23 -22.56 4.56
N PHE A 486 8.70 -21.78 3.58
CA PHE A 486 10.11 -21.87 3.15
C PHE A 486 11.10 -21.32 4.17
N HIS A 487 10.80 -20.20 4.83
CA HIS A 487 11.68 -19.63 5.86
C HIS A 487 11.73 -20.52 7.12
N PRO A 488 10.60 -20.99 7.70
CA PRO A 488 10.61 -21.97 8.78
C PRO A 488 11.36 -23.27 8.43
N LEU A 489 11.19 -23.79 7.22
CA LEU A 489 11.90 -24.98 6.75
C LEU A 489 13.42 -24.74 6.67
N ALA A 490 13.85 -23.59 6.14
CA ALA A 490 15.26 -23.23 6.05
C ALA A 490 15.91 -23.05 7.43
N LEU A 491 15.16 -22.57 8.42
CA LEU A 491 15.62 -22.46 9.82
C LEU A 491 15.45 -23.75 10.63
N GLY A 492 14.85 -24.80 10.05
CA GLY A 492 14.67 -26.09 10.70
C GLY A 492 13.66 -26.10 11.85
N ASN A 493 12.76 -25.13 11.95
CA ASN A 493 11.75 -25.08 13.02
C ASN A 493 10.47 -24.36 12.60
N TRP A 494 9.31 -24.93 12.96
CA TRP A 494 8.01 -24.28 12.71
C TRP A 494 7.77 -23.03 13.56
N SER A 495 8.46 -22.89 14.70
CA SER A 495 8.32 -21.75 15.61
C SER A 495 8.71 -20.39 15.01
N ALA A 496 9.43 -20.37 13.89
CA ALA A 496 9.77 -19.14 13.18
C ALA A 496 8.58 -18.51 12.42
N ALA A 497 7.51 -19.28 12.16
CA ALA A 497 6.30 -18.79 11.52
C ALA A 497 5.42 -17.97 12.49
N PRO A 498 4.56 -17.08 12.01
CA PRO A 498 3.61 -16.38 12.88
C PRO A 498 2.52 -17.30 13.43
N GLY A 499 1.97 -16.93 14.58
CA GLY A 499 0.73 -17.51 15.08
C GLY A 499 -0.48 -17.04 14.28
N HIS A 500 -1.51 -17.87 14.20
CA HIS A 500 -2.81 -17.49 13.62
C HIS A 500 -3.60 -16.73 14.67
N GLY A 501 -3.54 -15.40 14.61
CA GLY A 501 -4.31 -14.50 15.45
C GLY A 501 -3.96 -13.05 15.17
N PHE A 502 -4.94 -12.16 15.32
CA PHE A 502 -4.78 -10.76 14.92
C PHE A 502 -3.58 -10.11 15.61
N ARG A 503 -3.53 -10.18 16.95
CA ARG A 503 -2.42 -9.67 17.74
C ARG A 503 -1.12 -10.45 17.51
N ALA A 504 -1.18 -11.77 17.38
CA ALA A 504 0.00 -12.61 17.22
C ALA A 504 0.81 -12.30 15.95
N ILE A 505 0.14 -11.94 14.84
CA ILE A 505 0.80 -11.54 13.60
C ILE A 505 1.53 -10.19 13.76
N LEU A 506 0.90 -9.23 14.46
CA LEU A 506 1.50 -7.92 14.73
C LEU A 506 2.74 -8.07 15.62
N ASP A 507 2.63 -8.86 16.68
CA ASP A 507 3.74 -9.14 17.57
C ASP A 507 4.87 -9.87 16.83
N TRP A 508 4.57 -10.87 15.97
CA TRP A 508 5.56 -11.57 15.14
C TRP A 508 6.33 -10.62 14.22
N THR A 509 5.66 -9.64 13.62
CA THR A 509 6.32 -8.67 12.73
C THR A 509 7.39 -7.87 13.49
N ASN A 510 7.08 -7.46 14.72
CA ASN A 510 8.05 -6.80 15.59
C ASN A 510 9.20 -7.74 16.01
N TYR A 511 8.87 -8.95 16.46
CA TYR A 511 9.86 -9.93 16.92
C TYR A 511 10.85 -10.31 15.83
N VAL A 512 10.39 -10.49 14.59
CA VAL A 512 11.27 -10.77 13.44
C VAL A 512 12.24 -9.62 13.21
N SER A 513 11.78 -8.36 13.31
CA SER A 513 12.65 -7.20 13.14
C SER A 513 13.75 -7.11 14.20
N ILE A 514 13.38 -7.33 15.46
CA ILE A 514 14.32 -7.31 16.58
C ILE A 514 15.30 -8.48 16.49
N HIS A 515 14.81 -9.66 16.13
CA HIS A 515 15.61 -10.89 16.15
C HIS A 515 16.74 -10.89 15.12
N TRP A 516 16.52 -10.31 13.94
CA TRP A 516 17.53 -10.25 12.86
C TRP A 516 18.19 -8.89 12.69
N GLY A 517 18.21 -8.07 13.75
CA GLY A 517 19.02 -6.84 13.77
C GLY A 517 18.48 -5.70 12.92
N ASN A 518 17.23 -5.30 13.17
CA ASN A 518 16.54 -4.13 12.60
C ASN A 518 16.34 -4.19 11.07
N PHE A 519 15.11 -4.52 10.65
CA PHE A 519 14.74 -4.63 9.24
C PHE A 519 14.81 -3.32 8.45
N TYR A 520 14.91 -2.16 9.11
CA TYR A 520 15.15 -0.90 8.40
C TYR A 520 16.47 -0.91 7.63
N TYR A 521 17.42 -1.78 7.98
CA TYR A 521 18.68 -1.97 7.24
C TYR A 521 18.63 -3.11 6.22
N ASN A 522 17.49 -3.79 6.06
CA ASN A 522 17.31 -4.78 4.99
C ASN A 522 16.95 -4.08 3.67
N PRO A 523 17.80 -4.14 2.63
CA PRO A 523 17.55 -3.38 1.39
C PRO A 523 16.34 -3.91 0.61
N PHE A 524 15.99 -5.18 0.76
CA PHE A 524 14.78 -5.75 0.15
C PHE A 524 13.50 -5.27 0.85
N HIS A 525 13.55 -5.03 2.16
CA HIS A 525 12.48 -4.38 2.91
C HIS A 525 12.33 -2.93 2.48
N MET A 526 13.43 -2.18 2.31
CA MET A 526 13.41 -0.82 1.76
C MET A 526 12.75 -0.80 0.37
N LEU A 527 13.14 -1.72 -0.52
CA LEU A 527 12.52 -1.87 -1.85
C LEU A 527 11.03 -2.22 -1.76
N SER A 528 10.65 -3.14 -0.86
CA SER A 528 9.25 -3.51 -0.66
C SER A 528 8.41 -2.31 -0.21
N ILE A 529 8.92 -1.49 0.73
CA ILE A 529 8.28 -0.24 1.14
C ILE A 529 8.19 0.74 -0.04
N PHE A 530 9.26 0.90 -0.82
CA PHE A 530 9.26 1.75 -2.01
C PHE A 530 8.14 1.35 -3.00
N PHE A 531 8.03 0.07 -3.32
CA PHE A 531 7.01 -0.44 -4.24
C PHE A 531 5.60 -0.34 -3.64
N LEU A 532 5.46 -0.50 -2.34
CA LEU A 532 4.18 -0.43 -1.63
C LEU A 532 3.65 1.02 -1.58
N LEU A 533 4.50 1.97 -1.18
CA LEU A 533 4.18 3.40 -1.22
C LEU A 533 3.98 3.87 -2.66
N GLY A 534 4.84 3.43 -3.58
CA GLY A 534 4.73 3.71 -5.01
C GLY A 534 3.43 3.17 -5.61
N SER A 535 2.96 2.00 -5.17
CA SER A 535 1.69 1.43 -5.59
C SER A 535 0.51 2.30 -5.13
N THR A 536 0.53 2.77 -3.88
CA THR A 536 -0.52 3.68 -3.37
C THR A 536 -0.50 5.03 -4.08
N LEU A 537 0.69 5.55 -4.38
CA LEU A 537 0.88 6.76 -5.19
C LEU A 537 0.28 6.58 -6.59
N LEU A 538 0.65 5.51 -7.31
CA LEU A 538 0.15 5.22 -8.65
C LEU A 538 -1.37 5.03 -8.65
N LEU A 539 -1.93 4.35 -7.65
CA LEU A 539 -3.37 4.17 -7.52
C LEU A 539 -4.09 5.52 -7.32
N ALA A 540 -3.57 6.37 -6.43
CA ALA A 540 -4.13 7.69 -6.18
C ALA A 540 -4.06 8.57 -7.43
N MET A 541 -2.90 8.61 -8.11
CA MET A 541 -2.71 9.37 -9.35
C MET A 541 -3.66 8.89 -10.45
N HIS A 542 -3.75 7.58 -10.66
CA HIS A 542 -4.61 6.96 -11.68
C HIS A 542 -6.08 7.22 -11.40
N GLY A 543 -6.55 6.84 -10.21
CA GLY A 543 -7.93 7.04 -9.79
C GLY A 543 -8.36 8.51 -9.85
N ALA A 544 -7.52 9.42 -9.34
CA ALA A 544 -7.79 10.85 -9.40
C ALA A 544 -7.85 11.37 -10.84
N THR A 545 -6.95 10.92 -11.72
CA THR A 545 -6.92 11.36 -13.11
C THR A 545 -8.18 10.91 -13.85
N ILE A 546 -8.56 9.65 -13.74
CA ILE A 546 -9.74 9.10 -14.43
C ILE A 546 -11.03 9.73 -13.89
N VAL A 547 -11.15 9.95 -12.57
CA VAL A 547 -12.32 10.68 -12.02
C VAL A 547 -12.33 12.13 -12.51
N ALA A 548 -11.19 12.81 -12.58
CA ALA A 548 -11.10 14.18 -13.10
C ALA A 548 -11.47 14.30 -14.58
N THR A 549 -11.32 13.22 -15.36
CA THR A 549 -11.67 13.16 -16.78
C THR A 549 -12.98 12.42 -17.08
N SER A 550 -13.73 11.98 -16.06
CA SER A 550 -14.93 11.15 -16.25
C SER A 550 -16.06 11.88 -17.00
N LYS A 551 -16.06 13.22 -17.01
CA LYS A 551 -16.98 14.03 -17.84
C LYS A 551 -16.85 13.75 -19.35
N TRP A 552 -15.74 13.16 -19.79
CA TRP A 552 -15.51 12.73 -21.16
C TRP A 552 -15.66 11.21 -21.37
N LYS A 553 -16.17 10.48 -20.37
CA LYS A 553 -16.32 9.02 -20.38
C LYS A 553 -14.99 8.25 -20.46
N SER A 554 -13.89 8.85 -20.01
CA SER A 554 -12.57 8.20 -20.01
C SER A 554 -12.44 7.05 -19.02
N GLU A 555 -13.44 6.84 -18.14
CA GLU A 555 -13.51 5.64 -17.31
C GLU A 555 -13.66 4.35 -18.12
N MET A 556 -14.08 4.43 -19.39
CA MET A 556 -14.13 3.29 -20.31
C MET A 556 -12.74 2.97 -20.87
N GLU A 557 -11.82 2.59 -19.99
CA GLU A 557 -10.39 2.48 -20.30
C GLU A 557 -10.08 1.46 -21.39
N PHE A 558 -10.91 0.43 -21.53
CA PHE A 558 -10.80 -0.50 -22.65
C PHE A 558 -10.96 0.19 -24.01
N THR A 559 -11.98 1.04 -24.15
CA THR A 559 -12.21 1.78 -25.40
C THR A 559 -11.09 2.80 -25.63
N GLU A 560 -10.61 3.44 -24.57
CA GLU A 560 -9.51 4.42 -24.62
C GLU A 560 -8.15 3.79 -24.95
N MET A 561 -7.97 2.48 -24.76
CA MET A 561 -6.80 1.74 -25.27
C MET A 561 -6.86 1.51 -26.78
N MET A 562 -8.05 1.45 -27.38
CA MET A 562 -8.22 1.25 -28.82
C MET A 562 -8.07 2.57 -29.58
N ALA A 563 -8.61 3.66 -29.03
CA ALA A 563 -8.47 5.00 -29.58
C ALA A 563 -8.52 6.05 -28.46
N GLU A 564 -7.50 6.90 -28.38
CA GLU A 564 -7.37 7.90 -27.32
C GLU A 564 -8.30 9.10 -27.57
N GLY A 565 -9.33 9.21 -26.74
CA GLY A 565 -10.32 10.29 -26.78
C GLY A 565 -9.86 11.58 -26.09
N PRO A 566 -10.72 12.62 -26.08
CA PRO A 566 -10.42 13.90 -25.44
C PRO A 566 -10.13 13.81 -23.94
N GLY A 567 -10.65 12.80 -23.24
CA GLY A 567 -10.33 12.54 -21.83
C GLY A 567 -8.88 12.13 -21.65
N THR A 568 -8.44 11.10 -22.38
CA THR A 568 -7.05 10.60 -22.36
C THR A 568 -6.05 11.66 -22.78
N GLN A 569 -6.34 12.45 -23.83
CA GLN A 569 -5.47 13.55 -24.27
C GLN A 569 -5.22 14.57 -23.15
N ARG A 570 -6.25 14.91 -22.37
CA ARG A 570 -6.13 15.83 -21.22
C ARG A 570 -5.37 15.19 -20.06
N ALA A 571 -5.64 13.92 -19.76
CA ALA A 571 -4.89 13.16 -18.75
C ALA A 571 -3.38 13.13 -19.07
N GLN A 572 -3.02 12.84 -20.32
CA GLN A 572 -1.64 12.83 -20.78
C GLN A 572 -1.00 14.22 -20.69
N LEU A 573 -1.68 15.25 -21.20
CA LEU A 573 -1.18 16.63 -21.15
C LEU A 573 -1.01 17.13 -19.72
N PHE A 574 -1.90 16.75 -18.80
CA PHE A 574 -1.78 17.11 -17.38
C PHE A 574 -0.43 16.64 -16.84
N TRP A 575 -0.13 15.35 -16.93
CA TRP A 575 1.12 14.79 -16.41
C TRP A 575 2.35 15.28 -17.17
N ARG A 576 2.24 15.47 -18.48
CA ARG A 576 3.31 16.06 -19.31
C ARG A 576 3.64 17.48 -18.86
N TRP A 577 2.64 18.31 -18.61
CA TRP A 577 2.84 19.69 -18.18
C TRP A 577 3.31 19.79 -16.73
N VAL A 578 2.98 18.81 -15.89
CA VAL A 578 3.37 18.74 -14.49
C VAL A 578 4.81 18.22 -14.32
N MET A 579 5.14 17.06 -14.91
CA MET A 579 6.38 16.32 -14.67
C MET A 579 7.13 15.89 -15.95
N GLY A 580 6.78 16.43 -17.13
CA GLY A 580 7.60 16.38 -18.35
C GLY A 580 7.35 15.17 -19.27
N TRP A 581 6.76 14.13 -18.72
CA TRP A 581 6.41 12.88 -19.39
C TRP A 581 5.00 12.42 -18.99
N ASN A 582 4.49 11.39 -19.65
CA ASN A 582 3.15 10.85 -19.46
C ASN A 582 3.14 9.33 -19.70
N ALA A 583 1.98 8.72 -19.51
CA ALA A 583 1.70 7.34 -19.92
C ALA A 583 0.57 7.33 -20.96
N ASN A 584 0.51 6.29 -21.78
CA ASN A 584 -0.68 5.99 -22.58
C ASN A 584 -1.66 5.10 -21.79
N SER A 585 -2.85 4.86 -22.34
CA SER A 585 -3.92 4.10 -21.70
C SER A 585 -3.51 2.66 -21.31
N TYR A 586 -2.56 2.05 -22.02
CA TYR A 586 -2.10 0.69 -21.74
C TYR A 586 -0.92 0.64 -20.74
N ASN A 587 0.04 1.55 -20.86
CA ASN A 587 1.32 1.51 -20.16
C ASN A 587 1.19 1.80 -18.67
N ILE A 588 0.25 2.67 -18.26
CA ILE A 588 0.01 2.94 -16.84
C ILE A 588 -0.38 1.66 -16.08
N HIS A 589 -1.12 0.76 -16.73
CA HIS A 589 -1.51 -0.53 -16.17
C HIS A 589 -0.35 -1.52 -16.08
N ILE A 590 0.65 -1.43 -16.97
CA ILE A 590 1.91 -2.17 -16.85
C ILE A 590 2.65 -1.72 -15.59
N TRP A 591 2.76 -0.42 -15.36
CA TRP A 591 3.42 0.12 -14.17
C TRP A 591 2.70 -0.32 -12.90
N ALA A 592 1.37 -0.20 -12.88
CA ALA A 592 0.51 -0.64 -11.80
C ALA A 592 0.73 -2.12 -11.43
N TRP A 593 0.74 -3.00 -12.43
CA TRP A 593 0.93 -4.44 -12.25
C TRP A 593 2.30 -4.77 -11.66
N TRP A 594 3.37 -4.20 -12.21
CA TRP A 594 4.74 -4.48 -11.75
C TRP A 594 5.04 -3.89 -10.37
N PHE A 595 4.63 -2.65 -10.09
CA PHE A 595 4.85 -2.04 -8.77
C PHE A 595 4.18 -2.86 -7.66
N ALA A 596 2.95 -3.32 -7.90
CA ALA A 596 2.27 -4.13 -6.92
C ALA A 596 2.89 -5.54 -6.77
N ALA A 597 3.26 -6.20 -7.87
CA ALA A 597 3.91 -7.51 -7.82
C ALA A 597 5.29 -7.45 -7.12
N PHE A 598 6.10 -6.42 -7.41
CA PHE A 598 7.43 -6.26 -6.81
C PHE A 598 7.37 -5.98 -5.31
N THR A 599 6.28 -5.43 -4.80
CA THR A 599 6.06 -5.31 -3.34
C THR A 599 6.18 -6.67 -2.65
N ALA A 600 5.47 -7.68 -3.15
CA ALA A 600 5.47 -9.02 -2.56
C ALA A 600 6.77 -9.79 -2.85
N ILE A 601 7.29 -9.68 -4.07
CA ILE A 601 8.51 -10.39 -4.49
C ILE A 601 9.72 -9.93 -3.65
N THR A 602 9.91 -8.63 -3.50
CA THR A 602 11.02 -8.09 -2.69
C THR A 602 10.85 -8.41 -1.20
N GLY A 603 9.61 -8.34 -0.68
CA GLY A 603 9.31 -8.77 0.68
C GLY A 603 9.67 -10.24 0.93
N ALA A 604 9.35 -11.12 -0.03
CA ALA A 604 9.64 -12.56 0.04
C ALA A 604 11.16 -12.81 0.07
N ILE A 605 11.91 -12.12 -0.81
CA ILE A 605 13.37 -12.23 -0.85
C ILE A 605 13.99 -11.72 0.46
N GLY A 606 13.57 -10.54 0.94
CA GLY A 606 14.09 -9.94 2.16
C GLY A 606 13.92 -10.83 3.40
N LEU A 607 12.72 -11.39 3.58
CA LEU A 607 12.46 -12.31 4.68
C LEU A 607 13.24 -13.62 4.53
N PHE A 608 13.26 -14.23 3.34
CA PHE A 608 13.93 -15.51 3.13
C PHE A 608 15.43 -15.44 3.46
N LEU A 609 16.10 -14.32 3.15
CA LEU A 609 17.52 -14.10 3.44
C LEU A 609 17.82 -13.86 4.93
N SER A 610 16.82 -13.42 5.70
CA SER A 610 16.96 -13.07 7.11
C SER A 610 17.11 -14.34 7.96
N GLY A 611 18.25 -14.47 8.65
CA GLY A 611 18.58 -15.67 9.45
C GLY A 611 19.12 -16.86 8.65
N THR A 612 18.98 -16.88 7.32
CA THR A 612 19.56 -17.93 6.46
C THR A 612 20.91 -17.53 5.89
N LEU A 613 21.03 -16.30 5.40
CA LEU A 613 22.25 -15.76 4.79
C LEU A 613 22.77 -14.51 5.50
N VAL A 614 21.88 -13.72 6.10
CA VAL A 614 22.24 -12.51 6.86
C VAL A 614 21.80 -12.68 8.32
N PRO A 615 22.74 -12.84 9.26
CA PRO A 615 22.43 -13.00 10.69
C PRO A 615 21.91 -11.71 11.35
N ASP A 616 22.38 -10.54 10.90
CA ASP A 616 22.05 -9.24 11.48
C ASP A 616 22.12 -8.15 10.39
N TRP A 617 21.01 -7.44 10.16
CA TRP A 617 20.91 -6.42 9.10
C TRP A 617 21.61 -5.11 9.42
N TYR A 618 21.67 -4.70 10.69
CA TYR A 618 22.41 -3.51 11.11
C TYR A 618 23.92 -3.69 10.91
N ALA A 619 24.48 -4.82 11.34
CA ALA A 619 25.89 -5.16 11.11
C ALA A 619 26.22 -5.27 9.61
N TRP A 620 25.27 -5.77 8.82
CA TRP A 620 25.38 -5.71 7.36
C TRP A 620 25.40 -4.26 6.85
N GLY A 621 24.55 -3.38 7.38
CA GLY A 621 24.52 -1.95 7.05
C GLY A 621 25.83 -1.22 7.39
N GLU A 622 26.45 -1.53 8.54
CA GLU A 622 27.77 -1.00 8.94
C GLU A 622 28.87 -1.41 7.96
N THR A 623 28.78 -2.64 7.46
CA THR A 623 29.69 -3.21 6.47
C THR A 623 29.50 -2.57 5.10
N ALA A 624 28.24 -2.37 4.70
CA ALA A 624 27.87 -1.74 3.43
C ALA A 624 28.03 -0.21 3.43
N LYS A 625 28.33 0.40 4.58
CA LYS A 625 28.46 1.86 4.76
C LYS A 625 27.20 2.64 4.40
N ILE A 626 26.06 2.03 4.73
CA ILE A 626 24.74 2.63 4.61
C ILE A 626 24.13 2.95 5.97
N VAL A 627 24.91 2.90 7.05
CA VAL A 627 24.57 3.45 8.36
C VAL A 627 24.93 4.94 8.41
N ALA A 628 24.27 5.70 9.26
CA ALA A 628 24.58 7.11 9.52
C ALA A 628 25.20 7.25 10.93
N PRO A 629 26.54 7.18 11.07
CA PRO A 629 27.18 7.24 12.38
C PRO A 629 26.86 8.53 13.10
N TRP A 630 26.36 8.43 14.34
CA TRP A 630 25.94 9.59 15.13
C TRP A 630 26.86 9.83 16.32
N PRO A 631 27.78 10.81 16.24
CA PRO A 631 28.74 11.10 17.31
C PRO A 631 28.15 11.98 18.43
N ASN A 632 27.01 12.63 18.21
CA ASN A 632 26.37 13.50 19.21
C ASN A 632 25.10 12.83 19.77
N PRO A 633 25.10 12.27 20.99
CA PRO A 633 23.96 11.51 21.51
C PRO A 633 22.78 12.36 22.02
N ASP A 634 22.64 13.62 21.59
CA ASP A 634 21.61 14.54 22.11
C ASP A 634 20.20 14.20 21.59
N TRP A 635 19.57 13.21 22.22
CA TRP A 635 18.17 12.83 22.01
C TRP A 635 17.23 13.45 23.05
N ALA A 636 17.39 14.72 23.41
CA ALA A 636 16.44 15.40 24.30
C ALA A 636 14.99 15.40 23.77
N GLN A 637 14.77 15.06 22.50
CA GLN A 637 13.45 14.90 21.90
C GLN A 637 12.68 13.65 22.34
N TYR A 638 13.33 12.66 22.96
CA TYR A 638 12.73 11.38 23.34
C TYR A 638 12.45 11.25 24.86
N VAL A 639 11.99 12.34 25.48
CA VAL A 639 11.65 12.37 26.91
C VAL A 639 10.15 12.60 27.10
N PHE A 640 9.50 11.76 27.89
CA PHE A 640 8.14 12.04 28.37
C PHE A 640 8.24 13.00 29.55
N ARG A 641 7.63 14.19 29.45
CA ARG A 641 7.40 15.05 30.61
C ARG A 641 6.29 14.50 31.50
#